data_AF-A0A2M7AGQ9-F1
#
_entry.id   AF-A0A2M7AGQ9-F1
#
_cell.length_a   1.000
_cell.length_b   1.000
_cell.length_c   1.000
_cell.angle_alpha   90.00
_cell.angle_beta   90.00
_cell.angle_gamma   90.00
#
_symmetry.space_group_name_H-M   'P 1'
#
loop_
_entity.id
_entity.type
_entity.pdbx_description
1 polymer ?
#
loop_
_entity_poly.entity_id
_entity_poly.type
_entity_poly.pdbx_seq_one_letter_code
_entity_poly.pdbx_strand_id
1 'polypeptide(L)'
;MDSFHRFLPSVLVVSTLVVSAALADRMPVNQAAIDGVKSGELNTATASWWGFDPEDSTEALRSAINSGAKKLTVDNMGSPWIVEPMQLASNQEILFQKGVVVQAKRGSFKGTGDCLFTAAVKENITLSGYGATLRMWKEDYHTDAYQKAEWRHTLSVRSSKNVKVLGLTLANSGGDGIYLGVSQKGVTNKGVHIKDVVCADHNRQGISVITAEDLLIEDTILKDTRGTAPQAGIDFEPNDPSERLVNCVMRNCVSENNAGDAYDFYIPTLHASSAPVSIRLENCRSVGGMRAVSITTGNDPRTAVNGKIEFVNCRFEGSEHAGIVVNRKPATGCEVQFANCVVADAALKQPMQTPILLGNAANDTEDIGGVEFADLVVVDPVDRNPMSYLDLAGGLALVDVTGSVSVERDGKRSTYTIDQKLIDQWMPHRTCKRFPRFVTEGVRFEPAFPDANRESFGGKSLARQRVHSEYLLWAEKGKDAEFAVVVEPVGRNAVAPVPIVLVSPSGKEIPLSKTGIGSETPYAFTPEETGAYKVVLDPGSNTTRVYSISHRVCEYSDSGSIHFLSTAGQFFFWVPAGVKEFGVKVSGDNVAERVKASLLDPTGKLLEEQDSIAQTHQFVVERRDASVGEGWSIKLERPSQGVLEDYHVQLQGVAQVLSSTKEGLLKPGK
;
A
#
# COMPACT_ATOMS: atom_id res chain seq x y z
N MET A 1 -19.68 53.42 54.67
CA MET A 1 -21.03 53.00 55.09
C MET A 1 -21.18 51.53 54.77
N ASP A 2 -21.08 50.73 55.84
CA ASP A 2 -21.70 49.43 56.13
C ASP A 2 -21.54 48.29 55.12
N SER A 3 -20.68 47.28 55.34
CA SER A 3 -20.65 46.22 56.37
C SER A 3 -21.46 44.97 56.02
N PHE A 4 -20.72 43.92 55.65
CA PHE A 4 -20.88 42.49 55.97
C PHE A 4 -22.27 41.92 56.30
N HIS A 5 -22.70 40.93 55.51
CA HIS A 5 -23.36 39.73 56.04
C HIS A 5 -22.96 38.44 55.30
N ARG A 6 -22.62 37.43 56.12
CA ARG A 6 -22.33 36.04 55.79
C ARG A 6 -23.64 35.29 55.51
N PHE A 7 -23.63 34.35 54.56
CA PHE A 7 -24.53 33.19 54.56
C PHE A 7 -23.74 31.91 54.25
N LEU A 8 -24.05 30.85 55.00
CA LEU A 8 -23.38 29.54 55.05
C LEU A 8 -23.49 28.75 53.73
N PRO A 9 -22.59 27.77 53.46
CA PRO A 9 -22.77 26.82 52.39
C PRO A 9 -23.73 25.69 52.80
N SER A 10 -24.74 25.43 51.97
CA SER A 10 -25.58 24.25 52.04
C SER A 10 -24.78 23.01 51.65
N VAL A 11 -24.72 22.04 52.55
CA VAL A 11 -24.20 20.70 52.28
C VAL A 11 -25.20 19.99 51.37
N LEU A 12 -24.84 19.81 50.10
CA LEU A 12 -25.56 18.94 49.18
C LEU A 12 -25.14 17.50 49.49
N VAL A 13 -26.03 16.73 50.11
CA VAL A 13 -25.90 15.28 50.26
C VAL A 13 -26.06 14.67 48.87
N VAL A 14 -24.93 14.32 48.24
CA VAL A 14 -24.93 13.46 47.05
C VAL A 14 -25.23 12.05 47.55
N SER A 15 -26.49 11.64 47.43
CA SER A 15 -26.85 10.22 47.54
C SER A 15 -26.18 9.46 46.41
N THR A 16 -25.07 8.80 46.72
CA THR A 16 -24.48 7.76 45.89
C THR A 16 -25.51 6.65 45.73
N LEU A 17 -26.21 6.63 44.58
CA LEU A 17 -26.87 5.44 44.10
C LEU A 17 -25.76 4.42 43.78
N VAL A 18 -25.48 3.55 44.74
CA VAL A 18 -24.76 2.31 44.50
C VAL A 18 -25.68 1.47 43.62
N VAL A 19 -25.49 1.53 42.31
CA VAL A 19 -25.97 0.47 41.42
C VAL A 19 -25.09 -0.72 41.74
N SER A 20 -25.59 -1.63 42.59
CA SER A 20 -25.01 -2.96 42.72
C SER A 20 -25.10 -3.62 41.35
N ALA A 21 -23.99 -3.60 40.61
CA ALA A 21 -23.79 -4.57 39.54
C ALA A 21 -23.79 -5.93 40.22
N ALA A 22 -24.86 -6.70 40.08
CA ALA A 22 -24.82 -8.12 40.39
C ALA A 22 -23.73 -8.70 39.49
N LEU A 23 -22.58 -9.06 40.07
CA LEU A 23 -21.59 -9.88 39.40
C LEU A 23 -22.32 -11.15 38.93
N ALA A 24 -22.30 -11.41 37.63
CA ALA A 24 -22.80 -12.67 37.11
C ALA A 24 -22.01 -13.81 37.76
N ASP A 25 -22.69 -14.67 38.51
CA ASP A 25 -22.06 -15.83 39.14
C ASP A 25 -21.64 -16.87 38.08
N ARG A 26 -20.57 -17.61 38.39
CA ARG A 26 -20.11 -18.73 37.56
C ARG A 26 -21.25 -19.73 37.36
N MET A 27 -21.57 -20.07 36.11
CA MET A 27 -22.59 -21.09 35.81
C MET A 27 -21.96 -22.48 35.69
N PRO A 28 -22.53 -23.51 36.36
CA PRO A 28 -22.08 -24.89 36.21
C PRO A 28 -22.50 -25.49 34.87
N VAL A 29 -21.82 -26.55 34.47
CA VAL A 29 -22.08 -27.32 33.25
C VAL A 29 -23.42 -28.04 33.32
N ASN A 30 -24.20 -28.00 32.23
CA ASN A 30 -25.42 -28.78 32.03
C ASN A 30 -25.13 -30.04 31.21
N GLN A 31 -24.71 -31.11 31.89
CA GLN A 31 -24.27 -32.35 31.23
C GLN A 31 -25.37 -33.00 30.38
N ALA A 32 -26.62 -33.01 30.86
CA ALA A 32 -27.74 -33.63 30.15
C ALA A 32 -28.02 -32.94 28.81
N ALA A 33 -27.99 -31.61 28.76
CA ALA A 33 -28.17 -30.87 27.52
C ALA A 33 -27.01 -31.07 26.53
N ILE A 34 -25.77 -31.13 27.04
CA ILE A 34 -24.58 -31.44 26.23
C ILE A 34 -24.69 -32.84 25.60
N ASP A 35 -25.10 -33.83 26.39
CA ASP A 35 -25.24 -35.21 25.90
C ASP A 35 -26.32 -35.32 24.83
N GLY A 36 -27.42 -34.56 24.96
CA GLY A 36 -28.46 -34.44 23.94
C GLY A 36 -27.96 -33.83 22.62
N VAL A 37 -27.04 -32.86 22.65
CA VAL A 37 -26.41 -32.33 21.42
C VAL A 37 -25.49 -33.37 20.79
N LYS A 38 -24.65 -34.02 21.60
CA LYS A 38 -23.70 -35.04 21.13
C LYS A 38 -24.38 -36.27 20.52
N SER A 39 -25.53 -36.66 21.05
CA SER A 39 -26.33 -37.79 20.52
C SER A 39 -27.07 -37.44 19.23
N GLY A 40 -27.14 -36.15 18.86
CA GLY A 40 -27.93 -35.64 17.74
C GLY A 40 -29.42 -35.45 18.05
N GLU A 41 -29.85 -35.69 19.30
CA GLU A 41 -31.22 -35.43 19.76
C GLU A 41 -31.55 -33.93 19.70
N LEU A 42 -30.59 -33.08 20.08
CA LEU A 42 -30.71 -31.62 20.05
C LEU A 42 -29.90 -31.03 18.89
N ASN A 43 -30.58 -30.29 18.01
CA ASN A 43 -29.93 -29.55 16.92
C ASN A 43 -29.57 -28.10 17.29
N THR A 44 -30.02 -27.63 18.46
CA THR A 44 -29.81 -26.28 18.97
C THR A 44 -29.15 -26.33 20.34
N ALA A 45 -28.26 -25.38 20.63
CA ALA A 45 -27.57 -25.30 21.91
C ALA A 45 -27.45 -23.87 22.44
N THR A 46 -27.25 -23.74 23.75
CA THR A 46 -26.89 -22.48 24.41
C THR A 46 -25.48 -22.60 24.99
N ALA A 47 -24.63 -21.59 24.80
CA ALA A 47 -23.22 -21.63 25.17
C ALA A 47 -23.00 -21.88 26.67
N SER A 48 -23.83 -21.27 27.53
CA SER A 48 -23.77 -21.46 28.99
C SER A 48 -24.00 -22.91 29.46
N TRP A 49 -24.47 -23.82 28.60
CA TRP A 49 -24.53 -25.25 28.94
C TRP A 49 -23.14 -25.85 29.18
N TRP A 50 -22.09 -25.32 28.55
CA TRP A 50 -20.70 -25.70 28.81
C TRP A 50 -20.06 -24.92 29.97
N GLY A 51 -20.86 -24.14 30.70
CA GLY A 51 -20.45 -23.28 31.80
C GLY A 51 -20.24 -21.83 31.39
N PHE A 52 -19.97 -20.98 32.39
CA PHE A 52 -19.60 -19.58 32.21
C PHE A 52 -18.66 -19.15 33.34
N ASP A 53 -17.54 -18.52 32.99
CA ASP A 53 -16.63 -17.87 33.94
C ASP A 53 -16.34 -16.43 33.44
N PRO A 54 -16.75 -15.39 34.18
CA PRO A 54 -16.57 -14.01 33.75
C PRO A 54 -15.10 -13.59 33.59
N GLU A 55 -14.16 -14.35 34.15
CA GLU A 55 -12.72 -14.11 34.00
C GLU A 55 -12.11 -14.85 32.80
N ASP A 56 -12.63 -16.03 32.46
CA ASP A 56 -12.15 -16.86 31.37
C ASP A 56 -13.19 -17.92 30.93
N SER A 57 -14.01 -17.56 29.96
CA SER A 57 -15.01 -18.45 29.34
C SER A 57 -14.47 -19.19 28.10
N THR A 58 -13.15 -19.25 27.92
CA THR A 58 -12.54 -19.81 26.70
C THR A 58 -12.99 -21.25 26.43
N GLU A 59 -12.81 -22.16 27.40
CA GLU A 59 -13.15 -23.57 27.18
C GLU A 59 -14.65 -23.79 27.01
N ALA A 60 -15.47 -23.04 27.73
CA ALA A 60 -16.93 -23.13 27.63
C ALA A 60 -17.41 -22.74 26.23
N LEU A 61 -17.04 -21.55 25.75
CA LEU A 61 -17.46 -21.10 24.42
C LEU A 61 -16.84 -21.95 23.32
N ARG A 62 -15.60 -22.43 23.50
CA ARG A 62 -14.91 -23.27 22.50
C ARG A 62 -15.61 -24.62 22.36
N SER A 63 -15.97 -25.22 23.48
CA SER A 63 -16.71 -26.48 23.51
C SER A 63 -18.11 -26.32 22.92
N ALA A 64 -18.77 -25.19 23.16
CA ALA A 64 -20.07 -24.89 22.59
C ALA A 64 -20.02 -24.75 21.05
N ILE A 65 -19.03 -24.03 20.51
CA ILE A 65 -18.82 -23.90 19.05
C ILE A 65 -18.52 -25.27 18.42
N ASN A 66 -17.65 -26.05 19.05
CA ASN A 66 -17.24 -27.38 18.57
C ASN A 66 -18.24 -28.49 18.88
N SER A 67 -19.42 -28.17 19.42
CA SER A 67 -20.40 -29.15 19.87
C SER A 67 -21.07 -29.95 18.74
N GLY A 68 -21.02 -29.44 17.51
CA GLY A 68 -21.78 -29.96 16.37
C GLY A 68 -23.22 -29.46 16.30
N ALA A 69 -23.67 -28.60 17.22
CA ALA A 69 -24.98 -27.97 17.14
C ALA A 69 -25.11 -27.14 15.85
N LYS A 70 -26.25 -27.26 15.17
CA LYS A 70 -26.55 -26.49 13.95
C LYS A 70 -26.81 -25.02 14.26
N LYS A 71 -27.44 -24.75 15.41
CA LYS A 71 -27.67 -23.40 15.92
C LYS A 71 -27.16 -23.28 17.36
N LEU A 72 -26.23 -22.36 17.58
CA LEU A 72 -25.68 -22.05 18.88
C LEU A 72 -26.12 -20.65 19.30
N THR A 73 -26.71 -20.52 20.48
CA THR A 73 -26.99 -19.22 21.10
C THR A 73 -25.90 -18.91 22.11
N VAL A 74 -25.19 -17.80 21.93
CA VAL A 74 -24.36 -17.20 22.98
C VAL A 74 -25.27 -16.27 23.78
N ASP A 75 -25.61 -16.68 24.99
CA ASP A 75 -26.57 -16.00 25.84
C ASP A 75 -25.96 -14.82 26.59
N ASN A 76 -26.80 -13.83 26.88
CA ASN A 76 -26.39 -12.65 27.63
C ASN A 76 -26.31 -12.98 29.13
N MET A 77 -25.08 -13.14 29.61
CA MET A 77 -24.78 -13.46 31.00
C MET A 77 -24.80 -12.25 31.94
N GLY A 78 -25.04 -11.04 31.43
CA GLY A 78 -24.86 -9.79 32.19
C GLY A 78 -23.39 -9.37 32.33
N SER A 79 -22.45 -10.22 31.91
CA SER A 79 -21.00 -10.00 31.89
C SER A 79 -20.41 -10.47 30.55
N PRO A 80 -19.25 -9.94 30.12
CA PRO A 80 -18.60 -10.38 28.89
C PRO A 80 -18.18 -11.86 28.93
N TRP A 81 -18.27 -12.52 27.77
CA TRP A 81 -17.58 -13.78 27.51
C TRP A 81 -16.11 -13.48 27.22
N ILE A 82 -15.26 -13.60 28.25
CA ILE A 82 -13.81 -13.38 28.12
C ILE A 82 -13.16 -14.61 27.50
N VAL A 83 -12.48 -14.46 26.37
CA VAL A 83 -11.92 -15.59 25.61
C VAL A 83 -10.53 -15.34 25.03
N GLU A 84 -9.77 -16.40 24.88
CA GLU A 84 -8.57 -16.48 24.02
C GLU A 84 -8.98 -16.70 22.54
N PRO A 85 -8.04 -16.79 21.56
CA PRO A 85 -8.40 -16.98 20.14
C PRO A 85 -9.34 -18.16 19.89
N MET A 86 -10.36 -17.94 19.05
CA MET A 86 -11.43 -18.91 18.78
C MET A 86 -11.45 -19.35 17.31
N GLN A 87 -11.66 -20.64 17.09
CA GLN A 87 -11.90 -21.21 15.76
C GLN A 87 -13.39 -21.47 15.56
N LEU A 88 -13.92 -21.05 14.42
CA LEU A 88 -15.30 -21.30 14.03
C LEU A 88 -15.46 -22.70 13.40
N ALA A 89 -16.65 -23.28 13.55
CA ALA A 89 -17.03 -24.56 12.96
C ALA A 89 -17.87 -24.35 11.69
N SER A 90 -17.78 -25.28 10.73
CA SER A 90 -18.64 -25.28 9.54
C SER A 90 -20.08 -25.66 9.91
N ASN A 91 -21.04 -25.31 9.04
CA ASN A 91 -22.45 -25.71 9.13
C ASN A 91 -23.15 -25.28 10.42
N GLN A 92 -22.86 -24.06 10.88
CA GLN A 92 -23.34 -23.55 12.15
C GLN A 92 -23.83 -22.09 12.04
N GLU A 93 -25.00 -21.83 12.63
CA GLU A 93 -25.50 -20.49 12.93
C GLU A 93 -25.20 -20.18 14.40
N ILE A 94 -24.43 -19.12 14.65
CA ILE A 94 -24.17 -18.58 15.99
C ILE A 94 -24.97 -17.29 16.14
N LEU A 95 -25.90 -17.30 17.10
CA LEU A 95 -26.67 -16.14 17.52
C LEU A 95 -26.09 -15.58 18.83
N PHE A 96 -25.52 -14.40 18.76
CA PHE A 96 -25.16 -13.61 19.94
C PHE A 96 -26.39 -12.81 20.38
N GLN A 97 -26.91 -13.08 21.58
CA GLN A 97 -28.06 -12.34 22.09
C GLN A 97 -27.77 -10.84 22.23
N LYS A 98 -28.82 -10.02 22.16
CA LYS A 98 -28.69 -8.57 22.36
C LYS A 98 -28.00 -8.27 23.71
N GLY A 99 -27.01 -7.39 23.68
CA GLY A 99 -26.20 -7.00 24.84
C GLY A 99 -25.06 -7.97 25.17
N VAL A 100 -24.90 -9.07 24.44
CA VAL A 100 -23.72 -9.94 24.56
C VAL A 100 -22.47 -9.16 24.18
N VAL A 101 -21.44 -9.33 24.99
CA VAL A 101 -20.08 -8.92 24.66
C VAL A 101 -19.21 -10.18 24.66
N VAL A 102 -18.54 -10.47 23.55
CA VAL A 102 -17.39 -11.39 23.54
C VAL A 102 -16.13 -10.57 23.49
N GLN A 103 -15.19 -10.83 24.39
CA GLN A 103 -14.05 -9.96 24.57
C GLN A 103 -12.74 -10.73 24.74
N ALA A 104 -11.68 -10.23 24.10
CA ALA A 104 -10.34 -10.76 24.26
C ALA A 104 -9.88 -10.75 25.73
N LYS A 105 -9.35 -11.88 26.19
CA LYS A 105 -8.67 -12.01 27.48
C LYS A 105 -7.40 -11.16 27.51
N ARG A 106 -7.28 -10.28 28.51
CA ARG A 106 -6.07 -9.46 28.71
C ARG A 106 -4.86 -10.36 29.00
N GLY A 107 -3.70 -9.99 28.46
CA GLY A 107 -2.49 -10.80 28.57
C GLY A 107 -2.39 -11.99 27.60
N SER A 108 -3.48 -12.36 26.91
CA SER A 108 -3.47 -13.35 25.82
C SER A 108 -3.21 -12.65 24.45
N PHE A 109 -3.42 -13.34 23.32
CA PHE A 109 -3.21 -12.81 21.95
C PHE A 109 -1.76 -12.40 21.64
N LYS A 110 -0.77 -13.18 22.11
CA LYS A 110 0.65 -12.87 21.96
C LYS A 110 1.16 -13.12 20.54
N GLY A 111 0.59 -14.08 19.83
CA GLY A 111 0.88 -14.33 18.42
C GLY A 111 0.59 -13.11 17.56
N THR A 112 1.41 -12.88 16.55
CA THR A 112 1.27 -11.72 15.65
C THR A 112 0.04 -11.82 14.75
N GLY A 113 -0.49 -13.02 14.53
CA GLY A 113 -1.71 -13.30 13.76
C GLY A 113 -2.89 -13.81 14.59
N ASP A 114 -2.85 -13.67 15.93
CA ASP A 114 -3.94 -14.13 16.80
C ASP A 114 -5.18 -13.27 16.59
N CYS A 115 -6.28 -13.90 16.16
CA CYS A 115 -7.56 -13.24 15.92
C CYS A 115 -8.60 -13.65 16.98
N LEU A 116 -9.58 -12.78 17.27
CA LEU A 116 -10.65 -13.14 18.20
C LEU A 116 -11.45 -14.34 17.66
N PHE A 117 -11.87 -14.30 16.39
CA PHE A 117 -12.48 -15.42 15.68
C PHE A 117 -11.78 -15.69 14.35
N THR A 118 -11.59 -16.97 14.03
CA THR A 118 -11.06 -17.43 12.74
C THR A 118 -11.95 -18.49 12.10
N ALA A 119 -12.28 -18.31 10.82
CA ALA A 119 -12.81 -19.35 9.94
C ALA A 119 -11.79 -19.60 8.82
N ALA A 120 -11.01 -20.67 8.92
CA ALA A 120 -10.05 -21.07 7.89
C ALA A 120 -10.49 -22.38 7.23
N VAL A 121 -10.69 -22.37 5.91
CA VAL A 121 -11.20 -23.51 5.13
C VAL A 121 -12.50 -24.06 5.72
N LYS A 122 -13.47 -23.17 5.96
CA LYS A 122 -14.79 -23.49 6.52
C LYS A 122 -15.90 -23.19 5.54
N GLU A 123 -17.09 -23.71 5.82
CA GLU A 123 -18.27 -23.46 5.01
C GLU A 123 -19.56 -23.33 5.82
N ASN A 124 -20.52 -22.58 5.27
CA ASN A 124 -21.88 -22.47 5.80
C ASN A 124 -21.91 -21.96 7.25
N ILE A 125 -21.33 -20.78 7.47
CA ILE A 125 -21.26 -20.14 8.78
C ILE A 125 -22.19 -18.92 8.79
N THR A 126 -22.98 -18.76 9.83
CA THR A 126 -23.69 -17.50 10.10
C THR A 126 -23.35 -17.00 11.48
N LEU A 127 -22.82 -15.79 11.58
CA LEU A 127 -22.67 -15.05 12.84
C LEU A 127 -23.73 -13.95 12.84
N SER A 128 -24.62 -13.96 13.82
CA SER A 128 -25.70 -12.96 13.93
C SER A 128 -25.76 -12.39 15.34
N GLY A 129 -25.90 -11.08 15.48
CA GLY A 129 -25.92 -10.47 16.82
C GLY A 129 -26.27 -9.00 16.83
N TYR A 130 -27.53 -8.67 16.52
CA TYR A 130 -28.04 -7.30 16.56
C TYR A 130 -27.97 -6.72 17.98
N GLY A 131 -27.06 -5.77 18.17
CA GLY A 131 -26.75 -5.18 19.47
C GLY A 131 -25.81 -6.03 20.33
N ALA A 132 -25.07 -6.97 19.73
CA ALA A 132 -23.95 -7.66 20.36
C ALA A 132 -22.61 -7.08 19.88
N THR A 133 -21.56 -7.21 20.70
CA THR A 133 -20.22 -6.68 20.42
C THR A 133 -19.15 -7.76 20.54
N LEU A 134 -18.28 -7.85 19.53
CA LEU A 134 -17.05 -8.63 19.57
C LEU A 134 -15.88 -7.64 19.64
N ARG A 135 -15.11 -7.63 20.74
CA ARG A 135 -14.08 -6.60 20.95
C ARG A 135 -12.75 -7.13 21.49
N MET A 136 -11.69 -6.40 21.20
CA MET A 136 -10.35 -6.67 21.73
C MET A 136 -9.81 -5.46 22.51
N TRP A 137 -8.49 -5.41 22.73
CA TRP A 137 -7.81 -4.34 23.47
C TRP A 137 -6.72 -3.69 22.62
N LYS A 138 -7.11 -2.93 21.59
CA LYS A 138 -6.20 -2.21 20.69
C LYS A 138 -5.00 -1.58 21.40
N GLU A 139 -5.27 -0.79 22.44
CA GLU A 139 -4.24 -0.09 23.23
C GLU A 139 -3.21 -1.05 23.88
N ASP A 140 -3.64 -2.23 24.31
CA ASP A 140 -2.71 -3.21 24.91
C ASP A 140 -1.66 -3.66 23.88
N TYR A 141 -2.04 -3.77 22.61
CA TYR A 141 -1.16 -4.21 21.52
C TYR A 141 -0.11 -3.17 21.09
N HIS A 142 -0.19 -1.95 21.61
CA HIS A 142 0.80 -0.88 21.39
C HIS A 142 1.85 -0.78 22.50
N THR A 143 1.76 -1.65 23.52
CA THR A 143 2.73 -1.72 24.62
C THR A 143 3.86 -2.71 24.33
N ASP A 144 4.97 -2.58 25.07
CA ASP A 144 6.11 -3.50 24.99
C ASP A 144 5.76 -4.95 25.41
N ALA A 145 4.58 -5.17 26.00
CA ALA A 145 4.10 -6.51 26.32
C ALA A 145 3.74 -7.32 25.07
N TYR A 146 3.66 -6.70 23.89
CA TYR A 146 3.26 -7.33 22.64
C TYR A 146 4.29 -7.05 21.54
N GLN A 147 4.61 -8.07 20.75
CA GLN A 147 5.28 -7.85 19.49
C GLN A 147 4.37 -7.03 18.57
N LYS A 148 4.93 -5.95 17.99
CA LYS A 148 4.25 -5.16 16.96
C LYS A 148 3.77 -6.07 15.84
N ALA A 149 2.50 -5.99 15.52
CA ALA A 149 1.87 -6.76 14.47
C ALA A 149 0.62 -6.02 14.00
N GLU A 150 0.24 -6.29 12.76
CA GLU A 150 -0.91 -5.66 12.12
C GLU A 150 -2.04 -6.68 11.83
N TRP A 151 -1.88 -7.94 12.27
CA TRP A 151 -2.77 -9.07 11.91
C TRP A 151 -3.58 -9.63 13.08
N ARG A 152 -3.74 -8.88 14.18
CA ARG A 152 -4.60 -9.27 15.30
C ARG A 152 -6.05 -8.84 15.07
N HIS A 153 -6.73 -9.53 14.14
CA HIS A 153 -8.06 -9.14 13.66
C HIS A 153 -9.19 -9.53 14.63
N THR A 154 -10.34 -8.84 14.55
CA THR A 154 -11.55 -9.31 15.24
C THR A 154 -12.09 -10.58 14.58
N LEU A 155 -12.29 -10.57 13.27
CA LEU A 155 -12.77 -11.71 12.50
C LEU A 155 -11.88 -11.97 11.29
N SER A 156 -11.31 -13.16 11.21
CA SER A 156 -10.51 -13.60 10.06
C SER A 156 -11.22 -14.75 9.33
N VAL A 157 -11.70 -14.49 8.11
CA VAL A 157 -12.27 -15.49 7.20
C VAL A 157 -11.26 -15.78 6.10
N ARG A 158 -10.86 -17.04 5.95
CA ARG A 158 -9.79 -17.45 5.02
C ARG A 158 -10.21 -18.65 4.20
N SER A 159 -10.09 -18.55 2.88
CA SER A 159 -10.40 -19.63 1.93
C SER A 159 -11.71 -20.38 2.25
N SER A 160 -12.77 -19.64 2.62
CA SER A 160 -14.03 -20.20 3.16
C SER A 160 -15.23 -19.89 2.28
N LYS A 161 -16.34 -20.62 2.47
CA LYS A 161 -17.54 -20.52 1.62
C LYS A 161 -18.81 -20.24 2.40
N ASN A 162 -19.74 -19.46 1.85
CA ASN A 162 -21.06 -19.22 2.42
C ASN A 162 -20.99 -18.72 3.87
N VAL A 163 -20.33 -17.57 4.08
CA VAL A 163 -20.15 -16.97 5.41
C VAL A 163 -21.01 -15.72 5.53
N LYS A 164 -21.81 -15.63 6.60
CA LYS A 164 -22.66 -14.47 6.90
C LYS A 164 -22.27 -13.82 8.22
N VAL A 165 -22.19 -12.50 8.25
CA VAL A 165 -21.90 -11.68 9.44
C VAL A 165 -22.96 -10.59 9.54
N LEU A 166 -23.83 -10.68 10.54
CA LEU A 166 -25.10 -9.94 10.59
C LEU A 166 -25.28 -9.18 11.91
N GLY A 167 -25.45 -7.85 11.84
CA GLY A 167 -25.88 -7.03 12.98
C GLY A 167 -24.84 -6.77 14.08
N LEU A 168 -23.59 -7.21 13.89
CA LEU A 168 -22.56 -7.18 14.92
C LEU A 168 -21.80 -5.84 14.97
N THR A 169 -21.38 -5.45 16.17
CA THR A 169 -20.28 -4.47 16.33
C THR A 169 -18.96 -5.19 16.55
N LEU A 170 -17.98 -4.93 15.70
CA LEU A 170 -16.60 -5.40 15.82
C LEU A 170 -15.74 -4.21 16.23
N ALA A 171 -14.95 -4.33 17.30
CA ALA A 171 -14.25 -3.17 17.86
C ALA A 171 -12.83 -3.43 18.39
N ASN A 172 -11.99 -2.41 18.30
CA ASN A 172 -10.74 -2.28 19.05
C ASN A 172 -9.74 -3.43 18.83
N SER A 173 -9.62 -3.93 17.60
CA SER A 173 -8.64 -4.97 17.27
C SER A 173 -7.23 -4.40 17.09
N GLY A 174 -6.22 -5.27 17.22
CA GLY A 174 -4.82 -4.91 16.94
C GLY A 174 -4.44 -4.97 15.46
N GLY A 175 -5.37 -5.42 14.61
CA GLY A 175 -5.28 -5.40 13.16
C GLY A 175 -6.57 -4.85 12.57
N ASP A 176 -7.18 -5.62 11.66
CA ASP A 176 -8.44 -5.25 11.00
C ASP A 176 -9.69 -5.67 11.77
N GLY A 177 -10.84 -5.10 11.44
CA GLY A 177 -12.14 -5.58 11.91
C GLY A 177 -12.51 -6.91 11.28
N ILE A 178 -12.57 -6.96 9.94
CA ILE A 178 -12.80 -8.18 9.17
C ILE A 178 -11.67 -8.35 8.15
N TYR A 179 -11.08 -9.55 8.13
CA TYR A 179 -10.06 -9.92 7.17
C TYR A 179 -10.55 -11.06 6.29
N LEU A 180 -10.66 -10.86 4.98
CA LEU A 180 -11.02 -11.86 3.97
C LEU A 180 -9.77 -12.32 3.22
N GLY A 181 -9.07 -13.31 3.80
CA GLY A 181 -7.75 -13.75 3.36
C GLY A 181 -7.69 -15.13 2.72
N VAL A 182 -6.45 -15.62 2.57
CA VAL A 182 -6.13 -16.96 2.08
C VAL A 182 -5.52 -17.80 3.20
N SER A 183 -5.98 -19.04 3.34
CA SER A 183 -5.31 -20.08 4.14
C SER A 183 -4.92 -21.29 3.29
N GLN A 184 -5.46 -21.39 2.07
CA GLN A 184 -5.11 -22.40 1.08
C GLN A 184 -4.91 -21.71 -0.27
N LYS A 185 -3.69 -21.74 -0.81
CA LYS A 185 -3.33 -21.08 -2.07
C LYS A 185 -4.31 -21.49 -3.19
N GLY A 186 -4.78 -20.50 -3.95
CA GLY A 186 -5.74 -20.69 -5.04
C GLY A 186 -7.20 -20.91 -4.60
N VAL A 187 -7.50 -20.89 -3.29
CA VAL A 187 -8.88 -21.00 -2.78
C VAL A 187 -9.35 -19.64 -2.26
N THR A 188 -10.26 -19.03 -3.02
CA THR A 188 -10.92 -17.75 -2.70
C THR A 188 -12.00 -17.91 -1.63
N ASN A 189 -12.32 -16.82 -0.93
CA ASN A 189 -13.56 -16.76 -0.15
C ASN A 189 -14.73 -16.64 -1.11
N LYS A 190 -15.76 -17.49 -0.99
CA LYS A 190 -16.90 -17.47 -1.91
C LYS A 190 -18.24 -17.36 -1.20
N GLY A 191 -19.09 -16.41 -1.62
CA GLY A 191 -20.42 -16.23 -1.03
C GLY A 191 -20.34 -15.66 0.39
N VAL A 192 -19.73 -14.47 0.54
CA VAL A 192 -19.61 -13.79 1.82
C VAL A 192 -20.64 -12.67 1.91
N HIS A 193 -21.39 -12.59 3.00
CA HIS A 193 -22.40 -11.56 3.23
C HIS A 193 -22.16 -10.85 4.56
N ILE A 194 -21.86 -9.56 4.52
CA ILE A 194 -21.65 -8.70 5.69
C ILE A 194 -22.77 -7.67 5.69
N LYS A 195 -23.61 -7.68 6.73
CA LYS A 195 -24.81 -6.82 6.77
C LYS A 195 -25.06 -6.24 8.15
N ASP A 196 -25.45 -4.96 8.20
CA ASP A 196 -25.77 -4.26 9.44
C ASP A 196 -24.61 -4.30 10.46
N VAL A 197 -23.37 -4.32 9.96
CA VAL A 197 -22.16 -4.43 10.79
C VAL A 197 -21.57 -3.05 11.08
N VAL A 198 -20.98 -2.89 12.26
CA VAL A 198 -20.15 -1.73 12.60
C VAL A 198 -18.73 -2.21 12.89
N CYS A 199 -17.76 -1.78 12.09
CA CYS A 199 -16.33 -1.93 12.40
C CYS A 199 -15.84 -0.60 13.00
N ALA A 200 -15.35 -0.61 14.23
CA ALA A 200 -15.02 0.60 14.98
C ALA A 200 -13.63 0.54 15.64
N ASP A 201 -12.85 1.61 15.43
CA ASP A 201 -11.58 1.87 16.11
C ASP A 201 -10.57 0.72 15.98
N HIS A 202 -10.42 0.19 14.77
CA HIS A 202 -9.42 -0.83 14.48
C HIS A 202 -8.03 -0.22 14.32
N ASN A 203 -6.99 -1.03 14.50
CA ASN A 203 -5.61 -0.58 14.41
C ASN A 203 -5.16 -0.38 12.95
N ARG A 204 -5.56 -1.28 12.05
CA ARG A 204 -5.12 -1.27 10.65
C ARG A 204 -6.26 -0.91 9.69
N GLN A 205 -7.20 -1.80 9.37
CA GLN A 205 -8.36 -1.48 8.52
C GLN A 205 -9.70 -1.75 9.22
N GLY A 206 -10.80 -1.16 8.72
CA GLY A 206 -12.14 -1.65 9.05
C GLY A 206 -12.38 -3.04 8.43
N ILE A 207 -12.12 -3.18 7.13
CA ILE A 207 -12.19 -4.45 6.39
C ILE A 207 -11.01 -4.55 5.41
N SER A 208 -10.34 -5.70 5.35
CA SER A 208 -9.39 -6.04 4.27
C SER A 208 -9.93 -7.17 3.42
N VAL A 209 -9.92 -6.99 2.10
CA VAL A 209 -10.36 -7.97 1.11
C VAL A 209 -9.18 -8.38 0.23
N ILE A 210 -8.54 -9.49 0.60
CA ILE A 210 -7.44 -10.08 -0.19
C ILE A 210 -8.03 -10.92 -1.34
N THR A 211 -9.09 -11.67 -1.03
CA THR A 211 -9.74 -12.55 -2.01
C THR A 211 -11.22 -12.73 -1.69
N ALA A 212 -12.05 -12.55 -2.72
CA ALA A 212 -13.48 -12.77 -2.67
C ALA A 212 -14.09 -13.05 -4.05
N GLU A 213 -15.06 -13.95 -4.07
CA GLU A 213 -16.02 -14.16 -5.16
C GLU A 213 -17.43 -14.15 -4.58
N ASP A 214 -18.37 -13.42 -5.19
CA ASP A 214 -19.74 -13.26 -4.68
C ASP A 214 -19.76 -12.67 -3.26
N LEU A 215 -19.16 -11.48 -3.09
CA LEU A 215 -19.14 -10.72 -1.85
C LEU A 215 -20.25 -9.67 -1.86
N LEU A 216 -21.07 -9.63 -0.80
CA LEU A 216 -22.03 -8.58 -0.55
C LEU A 216 -21.77 -7.93 0.82
N ILE A 217 -21.52 -6.63 0.83
CA ILE A 217 -21.44 -5.80 2.03
C ILE A 217 -22.58 -4.79 1.96
N GLU A 218 -23.48 -4.77 2.95
CA GLU A 218 -24.58 -3.81 2.94
C GLU A 218 -24.88 -3.21 4.31
N ASP A 219 -25.32 -1.96 4.32
CA ASP A 219 -25.78 -1.26 5.53
C ASP A 219 -24.70 -1.27 6.65
N THR A 220 -23.43 -1.11 6.27
CA THR A 220 -22.27 -1.24 7.18
C THR A 220 -21.60 0.10 7.45
N ILE A 221 -21.13 0.30 8.68
CA ILE A 221 -20.38 1.48 9.12
C ILE A 221 -18.94 1.09 9.44
N LEU A 222 -17.97 1.80 8.84
CA LEU A 222 -16.54 1.61 9.00
C LEU A 222 -15.93 2.90 9.57
N LYS A 223 -15.51 2.90 10.84
CA LYS A 223 -15.17 4.16 11.49
C LYS A 223 -14.00 4.14 12.46
N ASP A 224 -13.42 5.33 12.60
CA ASP A 224 -12.42 5.69 13.60
C ASP A 224 -11.12 4.84 13.52
N THR A 225 -10.86 4.16 12.41
CA THR A 225 -9.66 3.34 12.21
C THR A 225 -8.39 4.20 12.25
N ARG A 226 -7.44 3.83 13.12
CA ARG A 226 -6.17 4.56 13.32
C ARG A 226 -5.09 3.71 13.99
N GLY A 227 -3.85 3.77 13.54
CA GLY A 227 -2.74 3.01 14.13
C GLY A 227 -1.66 2.65 13.12
N THR A 228 -1.80 1.51 12.45
CA THR A 228 -0.91 1.03 11.40
C THR A 228 -1.51 1.33 10.02
N ALA A 229 -0.74 1.94 9.12
CA ALA A 229 -1.14 2.19 7.73
C ALA A 229 -1.62 0.89 7.05
N PRO A 230 -2.65 0.93 6.17
CA PRO A 230 -3.22 2.15 5.55
C PRO A 230 -4.23 2.94 6.39
N GLN A 231 -4.79 2.39 7.47
CA GLN A 231 -5.81 3.09 8.32
C GLN A 231 -7.13 3.39 7.61
N ALA A 232 -7.45 2.63 6.57
CA ALA A 232 -8.61 2.75 5.72
C ALA A 232 -9.90 2.18 6.34
N GLY A 233 -11.03 2.65 5.81
CA GLY A 233 -12.33 2.03 6.08
C GLY A 233 -12.37 0.60 5.54
N ILE A 234 -12.11 0.46 4.24
CA ILE A 234 -11.96 -0.83 3.56
C ILE A 234 -10.84 -0.75 2.53
N ASP A 235 -10.13 -1.87 2.35
CA ASP A 235 -9.04 -2.02 1.39
C ASP A 235 -9.18 -3.32 0.59
N PHE A 236 -9.22 -3.20 -0.73
CA PHE A 236 -9.14 -4.31 -1.66
C PHE A 236 -7.68 -4.50 -2.10
N GLU A 237 -6.97 -5.39 -1.41
CA GLU A 237 -5.51 -5.54 -1.47
C GLU A 237 -5.09 -7.01 -1.68
N PRO A 238 -5.27 -7.59 -2.89
CA PRO A 238 -4.76 -8.92 -3.20
C PRO A 238 -3.23 -8.97 -3.04
N ASN A 239 -2.73 -10.10 -2.57
CA ASN A 239 -1.32 -10.41 -2.38
C ASN A 239 -0.72 -11.26 -3.51
N ASP A 240 -1.54 -11.96 -4.31
CA ASP A 240 -1.08 -12.86 -5.37
C ASP A 240 -1.96 -12.77 -6.64
N PRO A 241 -1.39 -12.85 -7.86
CA PRO A 241 -2.16 -12.78 -9.12
C PRO A 241 -3.27 -13.84 -9.27
N SER A 242 -3.23 -14.95 -8.52
CA SER A 242 -4.25 -15.99 -8.53
C SER A 242 -5.48 -15.69 -7.65
N GLU A 243 -5.41 -14.62 -6.85
CA GLU A 243 -6.53 -14.16 -6.03
C GLU A 243 -7.58 -13.44 -6.88
N ARG A 244 -8.79 -13.31 -6.33
CA ARG A 244 -9.99 -12.96 -7.08
C ARG A 244 -10.70 -11.83 -6.35
N LEU A 245 -11.20 -10.87 -7.11
CA LEU A 245 -12.12 -9.81 -6.68
C LEU A 245 -13.28 -9.77 -7.66
N VAL A 246 -14.13 -10.80 -7.61
CA VAL A 246 -15.15 -11.08 -8.63
C VAL A 246 -16.53 -10.97 -8.02
N ASN A 247 -17.41 -10.15 -8.60
CA ASN A 247 -18.77 -9.94 -8.12
C ASN A 247 -18.79 -9.48 -6.64
N CYS A 248 -18.05 -8.41 -6.36
CA CYS A 248 -17.99 -7.76 -5.05
C CYS A 248 -18.88 -6.52 -5.05
N VAL A 249 -19.93 -6.51 -4.23
CA VAL A 249 -20.87 -5.40 -4.11
C VAL A 249 -20.85 -4.85 -2.70
N MET A 250 -20.74 -3.53 -2.57
CA MET A 250 -20.89 -2.80 -1.33
C MET A 250 -22.00 -1.76 -1.50
N ARG A 251 -23.04 -1.77 -0.65
CA ARG A 251 -24.18 -0.83 -0.81
C ARG A 251 -24.69 -0.23 0.49
N ASN A 252 -25.08 1.04 0.43
CA ASN A 252 -25.58 1.81 1.58
C ASN A 252 -24.60 1.85 2.77
N CYS A 253 -23.30 1.85 2.50
CA CYS A 253 -22.28 1.80 3.54
C CYS A 253 -21.68 3.19 3.80
N VAL A 254 -21.25 3.40 5.05
CA VAL A 254 -20.62 4.66 5.49
C VAL A 254 -19.20 4.38 5.97
N SER A 255 -18.25 5.16 5.50
CA SER A 255 -16.86 5.18 5.99
C SER A 255 -16.56 6.55 6.58
N GLU A 256 -16.31 6.65 7.89
CA GLU A 256 -16.20 7.95 8.58
C GLU A 256 -15.02 8.03 9.54
N ASN A 257 -14.32 9.17 9.55
CA ASN A 257 -13.28 9.51 10.51
C ASN A 257 -12.11 8.50 10.61
N ASN A 258 -11.91 7.68 9.58
CA ASN A 258 -10.74 6.84 9.42
C ASN A 258 -9.52 7.72 9.14
N ALA A 259 -8.36 7.40 9.71
CA ALA A 259 -7.15 8.20 9.51
C ALA A 259 -6.54 8.02 8.11
N GLY A 260 -6.85 6.92 7.42
CA GLY A 260 -6.47 6.63 6.05
C GLY A 260 -7.59 6.90 5.06
N ASP A 261 -7.57 6.16 3.95
CA ASP A 261 -8.53 6.31 2.85
C ASP A 261 -9.89 5.66 3.18
N ALA A 262 -10.99 6.26 2.73
CA ALA A 262 -12.31 5.70 3.06
C ALA A 262 -12.57 4.37 2.33
N TYR A 263 -12.22 4.31 1.04
CA TYR A 263 -12.27 3.14 0.17
C TYR A 263 -10.95 3.06 -0.63
N ASP A 264 -10.11 2.08 -0.30
CA ASP A 264 -8.83 1.85 -0.99
C ASP A 264 -8.90 0.61 -1.90
N PHE A 265 -8.23 0.70 -3.04
CA PHE A 265 -8.14 -0.34 -4.06
C PHE A 265 -6.68 -0.45 -4.48
N TYR A 266 -5.89 -1.15 -3.69
CA TYR A 266 -4.47 -1.39 -3.98
C TYR A 266 -4.30 -2.74 -4.68
N ILE A 267 -4.48 -2.75 -6.00
CA ILE A 267 -4.49 -3.98 -6.82
C ILE A 267 -3.32 -4.14 -7.82
N PRO A 268 -2.09 -3.61 -7.61
CA PRO A 268 -1.00 -3.77 -8.57
C PRO A 268 -0.44 -5.20 -8.66
N THR A 269 -0.85 -6.09 -7.74
CA THR A 269 -0.48 -7.51 -7.71
C THR A 269 -1.33 -8.37 -8.64
N LEU A 270 -2.46 -7.86 -9.14
CA LEU A 270 -3.26 -8.55 -10.15
C LEU A 270 -2.72 -8.22 -11.55
N HIS A 271 -2.79 -9.20 -12.43
CA HIS A 271 -2.20 -9.14 -13.77
C HIS A 271 -3.27 -9.22 -14.86
N ALA A 272 -2.89 -8.96 -16.11
CA ALA A 272 -3.77 -9.14 -17.26
C ALA A 272 -4.35 -10.57 -17.38
N SER A 273 -3.62 -11.57 -16.84
CA SER A 273 -4.04 -12.98 -16.77
C SER A 273 -4.89 -13.34 -15.54
N SER A 274 -5.03 -12.43 -14.57
CA SER A 274 -5.87 -12.64 -13.40
C SER A 274 -7.35 -12.68 -13.80
N ALA A 275 -8.20 -13.21 -12.92
CA ALA A 275 -9.64 -13.12 -13.13
C ALA A 275 -10.05 -11.63 -13.20
N PRO A 276 -10.89 -11.22 -14.16
CA PRO A 276 -11.30 -9.83 -14.28
C PRO A 276 -11.94 -9.32 -12.98
N VAL A 277 -11.51 -8.15 -12.53
CA VAL A 277 -12.06 -7.48 -11.35
C VAL A 277 -13.51 -7.09 -11.62
N SER A 278 -14.38 -7.27 -10.63
CA SER A 278 -15.76 -6.77 -10.68
C SER A 278 -16.14 -6.30 -9.28
N ILE A 279 -16.03 -4.99 -9.06
CA ILE A 279 -16.35 -4.36 -7.79
C ILE A 279 -17.32 -3.21 -8.04
N ARG A 280 -18.34 -3.09 -7.20
CA ARG A 280 -19.37 -2.07 -7.31
C ARG A 280 -19.76 -1.52 -5.96
N LEU A 281 -19.65 -0.20 -5.80
CA LEU A 281 -20.11 0.56 -4.64
C LEU A 281 -21.39 1.32 -5.00
N GLU A 282 -22.46 1.13 -4.24
CA GLU A 282 -23.76 1.77 -4.49
C GLU A 282 -24.26 2.56 -3.27
N ASN A 283 -24.65 3.81 -3.46
CA ASN A 283 -25.17 4.66 -2.37
C ASN A 283 -24.24 4.73 -1.15
N CYS A 284 -22.93 4.64 -1.37
CA CYS A 284 -21.93 4.68 -0.32
C CYS A 284 -21.54 6.12 0.01
N ARG A 285 -21.11 6.37 1.26
CA ARG A 285 -20.75 7.70 1.74
C ARG A 285 -19.44 7.69 2.51
N SER A 286 -18.52 8.59 2.18
CA SER A 286 -17.37 8.90 3.03
C SER A 286 -17.48 10.25 3.72
N VAL A 287 -16.99 10.34 4.96
CA VAL A 287 -16.93 11.58 5.74
C VAL A 287 -15.57 11.71 6.41
N GLY A 288 -14.80 12.72 6.03
CA GLY A 288 -13.45 12.96 6.53
C GLY A 288 -12.42 11.95 6.00
N GLY A 289 -11.31 11.82 6.75
CA GLY A 289 -10.20 10.92 6.43
C GLY A 289 -9.21 11.47 5.42
N MET A 290 -8.19 10.68 5.08
CA MET A 290 -7.08 11.12 4.22
C MET A 290 -7.57 11.40 2.79
N ARG A 291 -8.15 10.40 2.13
CA ARG A 291 -8.87 10.50 0.84
C ARG A 291 -10.20 9.75 0.94
N ALA A 292 -11.11 10.00 0.00
CA ALA A 292 -12.33 9.21 -0.06
C ALA A 292 -12.14 7.91 -0.86
N VAL A 293 -11.61 8.03 -2.07
CA VAL A 293 -11.35 6.90 -2.97
C VAL A 293 -9.90 6.97 -3.43
N SER A 294 -9.16 5.89 -3.22
CA SER A 294 -7.82 5.67 -3.75
C SER A 294 -7.84 4.40 -4.61
N ILE A 295 -7.48 4.52 -5.88
CA ILE A 295 -7.39 3.39 -6.80
C ILE A 295 -5.97 3.36 -7.33
N THR A 296 -5.24 2.29 -7.05
CA THR A 296 -3.92 2.04 -7.61
C THR A 296 -3.91 0.69 -8.29
N THR A 297 -3.66 0.68 -9.60
CA THR A 297 -3.40 -0.55 -10.35
C THR A 297 -1.93 -0.65 -10.74
N GLY A 298 -1.52 -1.72 -11.41
CA GLY A 298 -0.23 -1.76 -12.08
C GLY A 298 -0.29 -1.07 -13.44
N ASN A 299 0.83 -0.47 -13.86
CA ASN A 299 0.97 0.17 -15.18
C ASN A 299 2.17 -0.42 -15.95
N ASP A 300 1.95 -1.63 -16.45
CA ASP A 300 2.65 -2.21 -17.59
C ASP A 300 1.75 -3.29 -18.21
N PRO A 301 1.99 -3.73 -19.47
CA PRO A 301 1.12 -4.69 -20.13
C PRO A 301 0.88 -6.01 -19.37
N ARG A 302 1.77 -6.39 -18.44
CA ARG A 302 1.61 -7.59 -17.61
C ARG A 302 0.75 -7.35 -16.38
N THR A 303 0.81 -6.16 -15.79
CA THR A 303 0.15 -5.81 -14.52
C THR A 303 -1.17 -5.06 -14.70
N ALA A 304 -1.54 -4.71 -15.94
CA ALA A 304 -2.84 -4.13 -16.27
C ALA A 304 -3.96 -5.18 -16.14
N VAL A 305 -4.46 -5.41 -14.92
CA VAL A 305 -5.61 -6.29 -14.66
C VAL A 305 -6.85 -5.80 -15.41
N ASN A 306 -7.62 -6.72 -15.98
CA ASN A 306 -8.89 -6.42 -16.65
C ASN A 306 -10.06 -6.33 -15.66
N GLY A 307 -11.20 -5.80 -16.10
CA GLY A 307 -12.43 -5.80 -15.31
C GLY A 307 -13.03 -4.40 -15.14
N LYS A 308 -13.79 -4.20 -14.06
CA LYS A 308 -14.48 -2.95 -13.77
C LYS A 308 -14.59 -2.66 -12.27
N ILE A 309 -14.37 -1.40 -11.90
CA ILE A 309 -14.69 -0.83 -10.59
C ILE A 309 -15.71 0.30 -10.79
N GLU A 310 -16.86 0.19 -10.14
CA GLU A 310 -17.97 1.14 -10.29
C GLU A 310 -18.33 1.80 -8.97
N PHE A 311 -18.61 3.10 -9.00
CA PHE A 311 -19.20 3.86 -7.91
C PHE A 311 -20.48 4.48 -8.43
N VAL A 312 -21.62 4.20 -7.78
CA VAL A 312 -22.93 4.65 -8.24
C VAL A 312 -23.69 5.33 -7.11
N ASN A 313 -24.12 6.57 -7.33
CA ASN A 313 -24.83 7.40 -6.35
C ASN A 313 -24.04 7.59 -5.04
N CYS A 314 -22.71 7.62 -5.11
CA CYS A 314 -21.85 7.76 -3.92
C CYS A 314 -21.58 9.23 -3.59
N ARG A 315 -21.35 9.53 -2.30
CA ARG A 315 -21.01 10.88 -1.83
C ARG A 315 -19.76 10.88 -0.97
N PHE A 316 -18.78 11.68 -1.37
CA PHE A 316 -17.46 11.73 -0.76
C PHE A 316 -17.23 13.12 -0.16
N GLU A 317 -17.04 13.23 1.16
CA GLU A 317 -17.07 14.53 1.84
C GLU A 317 -15.87 14.77 2.74
N GLY A 318 -15.27 15.96 2.62
CA GLY A 318 -14.39 16.51 3.65
C GLY A 318 -13.04 15.80 3.80
N SER A 319 -12.57 15.09 2.77
CA SER A 319 -11.25 14.45 2.80
C SER A 319 -10.13 15.48 2.95
N GLU A 320 -9.09 15.12 3.71
CA GLU A 320 -7.94 16.00 3.97
C GLU A 320 -7.15 16.32 2.69
N HIS A 321 -7.08 15.35 1.78
CA HIS A 321 -6.50 15.44 0.44
C HIS A 321 -7.59 15.33 -0.64
N ALA A 322 -7.18 15.10 -1.90
CA ALA A 322 -8.09 14.82 -3.02
C ALA A 322 -9.14 13.76 -2.63
N GLY A 323 -10.39 13.99 -3.01
CA GLY A 323 -11.49 13.08 -2.74
C GLY A 323 -11.33 11.81 -3.57
N ILE A 324 -11.00 11.94 -4.85
CA ILE A 324 -10.74 10.81 -5.75
C ILE A 324 -9.27 10.85 -6.20
N VAL A 325 -8.57 9.74 -6.01
CA VAL A 325 -7.23 9.51 -6.54
C VAL A 325 -7.23 8.25 -7.40
N VAL A 326 -6.82 8.37 -8.66
CA VAL A 326 -6.61 7.24 -9.57
C VAL A 326 -5.15 7.26 -10.01
N ASN A 327 -4.37 6.29 -9.56
CA ASN A 327 -2.94 6.23 -9.77
C ASN A 327 -2.55 4.97 -10.55
N ARG A 328 -1.54 5.10 -11.42
CA ARG A 328 -0.94 3.98 -12.17
C ARG A 328 -1.98 3.12 -12.90
N LYS A 329 -3.06 3.75 -13.38
CA LYS A 329 -4.15 3.08 -14.11
C LYS A 329 -4.00 3.25 -15.61
N PRO A 330 -3.50 2.25 -16.35
CA PRO A 330 -3.44 2.36 -17.79
C PRO A 330 -4.83 2.60 -18.38
N ALA A 331 -4.86 3.24 -19.55
CA ALA A 331 -6.08 3.41 -20.34
C ALA A 331 -6.67 2.05 -20.75
N THR A 332 -5.79 1.08 -20.97
CA THR A 332 -6.14 -0.33 -21.13
C THR A 332 -6.25 -1.01 -19.76
N GLY A 333 -7.06 -2.07 -19.65
CA GLY A 333 -7.23 -2.83 -18.41
C GLY A 333 -8.54 -2.50 -17.67
N CYS A 334 -8.50 -2.42 -16.35
CA CYS A 334 -9.68 -2.30 -15.49
C CYS A 334 -10.37 -0.96 -15.69
N GLU A 335 -11.62 -0.96 -16.15
CA GLU A 335 -12.44 0.24 -16.30
C GLU A 335 -12.83 0.81 -14.93
N VAL A 336 -12.81 2.14 -14.78
CA VAL A 336 -13.28 2.81 -13.56
C VAL A 336 -14.41 3.77 -13.92
N GLN A 337 -15.54 3.67 -13.22
CA GLN A 337 -16.70 4.53 -13.47
C GLN A 337 -17.22 5.16 -12.18
N PHE A 338 -17.46 6.48 -12.22
CA PHE A 338 -18.18 7.22 -11.19
C PHE A 338 -19.49 7.73 -11.78
N ALA A 339 -20.61 7.09 -11.45
CA ALA A 339 -21.93 7.44 -11.96
C ALA A 339 -22.78 8.15 -10.89
N ASN A 340 -23.27 9.35 -11.17
CA ASN A 340 -24.09 10.17 -10.27
C ASN A 340 -23.44 10.38 -8.88
N CYS A 341 -22.12 10.56 -8.84
CA CYS A 341 -21.38 10.71 -7.61
C CYS A 341 -21.16 12.18 -7.24
N VAL A 342 -20.87 12.44 -5.97
CA VAL A 342 -20.54 13.78 -5.46
C VAL A 342 -19.20 13.74 -4.73
N VAL A 343 -18.28 14.64 -5.07
CA VAL A 343 -17.10 14.99 -4.27
C VAL A 343 -17.34 16.37 -3.66
N ALA A 344 -17.36 16.49 -2.35
CA ALA A 344 -17.61 17.76 -1.66
C ALA A 344 -16.50 18.07 -0.67
N ASP A 345 -16.06 19.32 -0.67
CA ASP A 345 -15.16 19.87 0.36
C ASP A 345 -13.84 19.08 0.49
N ALA A 346 -13.35 18.52 -0.62
CA ALA A 346 -12.07 17.80 -0.66
C ALA A 346 -10.89 18.77 -0.66
N ALA A 347 -9.84 18.44 0.09
CA ALA A 347 -8.57 19.17 0.10
C ALA A 347 -8.70 20.67 0.45
N LEU A 348 -9.68 21.09 1.26
CA LEU A 348 -9.91 22.51 1.55
C LEU A 348 -8.73 23.21 2.24
N LYS A 349 -7.92 22.46 2.98
CA LYS A 349 -6.70 22.98 3.63
C LYS A 349 -5.50 23.05 2.67
N GLN A 350 -5.65 22.57 1.44
CA GLN A 350 -4.59 22.42 0.44
C GLN A 350 -5.06 23.06 -0.88
N PRO A 351 -5.04 24.41 -1.01
CA PRO A 351 -5.66 25.10 -2.14
C PRO A 351 -5.08 24.69 -3.50
N MET A 352 -3.81 24.27 -3.55
CA MET A 352 -3.14 23.80 -4.78
C MET A 352 -3.49 22.35 -5.17
N GLN A 353 -4.09 21.55 -4.30
CA GLN A 353 -4.47 20.17 -4.58
C GLN A 353 -5.91 20.11 -5.11
N THR A 354 -6.13 19.52 -6.28
CA THR A 354 -7.49 19.41 -6.84
C THR A 354 -8.32 18.32 -6.14
N PRO A 355 -9.66 18.43 -6.14
CA PRO A 355 -10.56 17.40 -5.61
C PRO A 355 -10.40 16.03 -6.26
N ILE A 356 -10.02 15.98 -7.54
CA ILE A 356 -9.75 14.76 -8.30
C ILE A 356 -8.29 14.79 -8.76
N LEU A 357 -7.54 13.72 -8.53
CA LEU A 357 -6.15 13.58 -8.96
C LEU A 357 -5.98 12.29 -9.73
N LEU A 358 -5.45 12.39 -10.95
CA LEU A 358 -4.96 11.24 -11.71
C LEU A 358 -3.43 11.28 -11.72
N GLY A 359 -2.77 10.13 -11.71
CA GLY A 359 -1.31 10.10 -11.68
C GLY A 359 -0.70 8.82 -12.24
N ASN A 360 0.60 8.90 -12.52
CA ASN A 360 1.46 7.75 -12.81
C ASN A 360 2.71 7.77 -11.90
N ALA A 361 3.44 6.67 -11.88
CA ALA A 361 4.77 6.56 -11.27
C ALA A 361 5.88 6.73 -12.32
N ALA A 362 7.09 7.04 -11.88
CA ALA A 362 8.22 7.34 -12.78
C ALA A 362 8.61 6.20 -13.74
N ASN A 363 8.30 4.95 -13.37
CA ASN A 363 8.61 3.74 -14.15
C ASN A 363 7.42 3.16 -14.91
N ASP A 364 6.26 3.82 -14.87
CA ASP A 364 5.09 3.42 -15.63
C ASP A 364 5.37 3.57 -17.14
N THR A 365 4.70 2.76 -17.96
CA THR A 365 5.04 2.62 -19.40
C THR A 365 3.87 2.87 -20.35
N GLU A 366 2.64 2.83 -19.84
CA GLU A 366 1.40 2.93 -20.59
C GLU A 366 0.65 4.22 -20.22
N ASP A 367 0.03 4.87 -21.20
CA ASP A 367 -0.80 6.05 -20.98
C ASP A 367 -1.89 5.80 -19.93
N ILE A 368 -2.21 6.80 -19.11
CA ILE A 368 -3.18 6.71 -18.02
C ILE A 368 -4.57 7.00 -18.55
N GLY A 369 -5.59 6.28 -18.11
CA GLY A 369 -6.92 6.47 -18.67
C GLY A 369 -7.98 5.48 -18.22
N GLY A 370 -9.00 5.27 -19.04
CA GLY A 370 -10.08 4.31 -18.83
C GLY A 370 -10.93 4.66 -17.60
N VAL A 371 -11.21 5.95 -17.43
CA VAL A 371 -11.98 6.50 -16.31
C VAL A 371 -13.17 7.29 -16.84
N GLU A 372 -14.38 6.90 -16.49
CA GLU A 372 -15.59 7.61 -16.85
C GLU A 372 -16.18 8.32 -15.63
N PHE A 373 -16.40 9.62 -15.76
CA PHE A 373 -17.15 10.43 -14.81
C PHE A 373 -18.56 10.67 -15.37
N ALA A 374 -19.50 9.75 -15.12
CA ALA A 374 -20.87 9.88 -15.60
C ALA A 374 -21.69 10.73 -14.61
N ASP A 375 -21.81 12.03 -14.85
CA ASP A 375 -22.53 12.99 -14.01
C ASP A 375 -21.95 13.12 -12.58
N LEU A 376 -20.64 13.35 -12.50
CA LEU A 376 -19.97 13.67 -11.24
C LEU A 376 -20.21 15.14 -10.86
N VAL A 377 -20.56 15.41 -9.60
CA VAL A 377 -20.61 16.77 -9.05
C VAL A 377 -19.43 17.01 -8.11
N VAL A 378 -18.68 18.08 -8.32
CA VAL A 378 -17.64 18.58 -7.43
C VAL A 378 -18.14 19.84 -6.74
N VAL A 379 -18.41 19.77 -5.44
CA VAL A 379 -18.75 20.93 -4.60
C VAL A 379 -17.44 21.45 -4.01
N ASP A 380 -16.94 22.57 -4.54
CA ASP A 380 -15.63 23.11 -4.17
C ASP A 380 -15.69 24.64 -4.04
N PRO A 381 -15.59 25.20 -2.81
CA PRO A 381 -15.56 26.65 -2.60
C PRO A 381 -14.26 27.29 -3.09
N VAL A 382 -13.21 26.51 -3.38
CA VAL A 382 -11.92 27.03 -3.86
C VAL A 382 -11.96 27.28 -5.36
N ASP A 383 -11.45 28.44 -5.81
CA ASP A 383 -11.33 28.76 -7.23
C ASP A 383 -10.15 28.05 -7.89
N ARG A 384 -10.40 26.85 -8.41
CA ARG A 384 -9.44 25.98 -9.10
C ARG A 384 -10.12 25.01 -10.07
N ASN A 385 -9.32 24.32 -10.89
CA ASN A 385 -9.80 23.20 -11.70
C ASN A 385 -10.24 22.04 -10.79
N PRO A 386 -11.28 21.27 -11.14
CA PRO A 386 -11.76 20.16 -10.31
C PRO A 386 -10.83 18.93 -10.39
N MET A 387 -9.96 18.87 -11.38
CA MET A 387 -9.14 17.72 -11.72
C MET A 387 -7.72 18.15 -12.09
N SER A 388 -6.73 17.36 -11.70
CA SER A 388 -5.33 17.51 -12.13
C SER A 388 -4.69 16.17 -12.47
N TYR A 389 -3.60 16.24 -13.25
CA TYR A 389 -2.80 15.08 -13.64
C TYR A 389 -1.36 15.23 -13.14
N LEU A 390 -0.85 14.19 -12.49
CA LEU A 390 0.52 14.10 -12.02
C LEU A 390 1.31 13.11 -12.89
N ASP A 391 2.08 13.65 -13.83
CA ASP A 391 2.95 12.88 -14.72
C ASP A 391 4.39 12.80 -14.16
N LEU A 392 4.67 11.74 -13.41
CA LEU A 392 6.00 11.41 -12.90
C LEU A 392 6.85 10.58 -13.88
N ALA A 393 6.23 9.89 -14.84
CA ALA A 393 6.92 9.20 -15.93
C ALA A 393 7.50 10.18 -16.96
N GLY A 394 6.82 11.31 -17.17
CA GLY A 394 7.20 12.37 -18.10
C GLY A 394 6.97 11.97 -19.55
N GLY A 395 5.76 12.18 -20.06
CA GLY A 395 5.39 11.88 -21.44
C GLY A 395 4.43 10.72 -21.62
N LEU A 396 3.79 10.27 -20.54
CA LEU A 396 2.57 9.48 -20.64
C LEU A 396 1.38 10.44 -20.66
N ALA A 397 0.49 10.22 -21.62
CA ALA A 397 -0.70 11.03 -21.77
C ALA A 397 -1.79 10.57 -20.80
N LEU A 398 -2.69 11.50 -20.48
CA LEU A 398 -3.99 11.17 -19.92
C LEU A 398 -4.98 11.07 -21.09
N VAL A 399 -5.47 9.85 -21.34
CA VAL A 399 -6.34 9.51 -22.47
C VAL A 399 -7.54 8.72 -21.96
N ASP A 400 -8.60 8.58 -22.77
CA ASP A 400 -9.78 7.80 -22.40
C ASP A 400 -10.36 8.13 -21.02
N VAL A 401 -10.32 9.42 -20.67
CA VAL A 401 -11.05 9.98 -19.53
C VAL A 401 -12.24 10.75 -20.09
N THR A 402 -13.45 10.35 -19.71
CA THR A 402 -14.68 10.75 -20.41
C THR A 402 -15.80 11.12 -19.44
N GLY A 403 -16.90 11.64 -19.99
CA GLY A 403 -18.15 11.89 -19.26
C GLY A 403 -18.42 13.37 -18.99
N SER A 404 -19.02 13.67 -17.86
CA SER A 404 -19.46 14.99 -17.42
C SER A 404 -19.07 15.26 -15.95
N VAL A 405 -18.46 16.42 -15.71
CA VAL A 405 -18.19 16.94 -14.36
C VAL A 405 -18.88 18.28 -14.19
N SER A 406 -19.71 18.40 -13.16
CA SER A 406 -20.31 19.67 -12.74
C SER A 406 -19.58 20.21 -11.53
N VAL A 407 -19.13 21.47 -11.58
CA VAL A 407 -18.52 22.16 -10.43
C VAL A 407 -19.55 23.10 -9.83
N GLU A 408 -19.82 22.95 -8.53
CA GLU A 408 -20.63 23.85 -7.74
C GLU A 408 -19.76 24.74 -6.86
N ARG A 409 -19.94 26.05 -7.03
CA ARG A 409 -19.20 27.08 -6.28
C ARG A 409 -20.11 28.28 -6.05
N ASP A 410 -20.23 28.72 -4.80
CA ASP A 410 -21.06 29.87 -4.39
C ASP A 410 -22.50 29.82 -4.95
N GLY A 411 -23.11 28.63 -4.95
CA GLY A 411 -24.47 28.41 -5.46
C GLY A 411 -24.61 28.45 -6.99
N LYS A 412 -23.51 28.55 -7.75
CA LYS A 412 -23.49 28.42 -9.21
C LYS A 412 -22.96 27.06 -9.61
N ARG A 413 -23.59 26.45 -10.62
CA ARG A 413 -23.16 25.18 -11.21
C ARG A 413 -22.64 25.41 -12.63
N SER A 414 -21.45 24.92 -12.92
CA SER A 414 -20.86 24.89 -14.28
C SER A 414 -20.58 23.45 -14.67
N THR A 415 -21.11 23.00 -15.81
CA THR A 415 -20.95 21.62 -16.29
C THR A 415 -19.97 21.58 -17.45
N TYR A 416 -19.06 20.60 -17.39
CA TYR A 416 -18.01 20.36 -18.37
C TYR A 416 -18.17 18.96 -18.93
N THR A 417 -18.22 18.84 -20.26
CA THR A 417 -18.02 17.55 -20.93
C THR A 417 -16.52 17.27 -20.93
N ILE A 418 -16.14 16.12 -20.39
CA ILE A 418 -14.74 15.69 -20.34
C ILE A 418 -14.42 15.01 -21.67
N ASP A 419 -13.61 15.68 -22.48
CA ASP A 419 -13.02 15.18 -23.71
C ASP A 419 -11.51 15.48 -23.73
N GLN A 420 -10.79 14.95 -24.72
CA GLN A 420 -9.35 15.14 -24.81
C GLN A 420 -8.95 16.63 -24.90
N LYS A 421 -9.78 17.45 -25.56
CA LYS A 421 -9.50 18.88 -25.72
C LYS A 421 -9.53 19.59 -24.36
N LEU A 422 -10.51 19.28 -23.52
CA LEU A 422 -10.60 19.84 -22.17
C LEU A 422 -9.49 19.31 -21.27
N ILE A 423 -9.16 18.01 -21.37
CA ILE A 423 -8.03 17.40 -20.65
C ILE A 423 -6.72 18.13 -20.99
N ASP A 424 -6.42 18.32 -22.28
CA ASP A 424 -5.22 19.03 -22.72
C ASP A 424 -5.20 20.50 -22.27
N GLN A 425 -6.38 21.12 -22.08
CA GLN A 425 -6.52 22.48 -21.57
C GLN A 425 -6.30 22.56 -20.05
N TRP A 426 -6.88 21.66 -19.27
CA TRP A 426 -6.79 21.67 -17.80
C TRP A 426 -5.49 21.07 -17.28
N MET A 427 -4.98 20.06 -17.98
CA MET A 427 -3.94 19.15 -17.55
C MET A 427 -3.02 18.83 -18.75
N PRO A 428 -2.33 19.82 -19.33
CA PRO A 428 -1.39 19.55 -20.42
C PRO A 428 -0.32 18.57 -19.91
N HIS A 429 -0.28 17.38 -20.49
CA HIS A 429 0.75 16.40 -20.18
C HIS A 429 2.12 16.94 -20.61
N ARG A 430 3.19 16.51 -19.95
CA ARG A 430 4.54 16.95 -20.30
C ARG A 430 4.97 16.24 -21.58
N THR A 431 5.13 16.97 -22.68
CA THR A 431 5.69 16.37 -23.89
C THR A 431 7.20 16.22 -23.73
N CYS A 432 7.63 15.03 -23.33
CA CYS A 432 9.05 14.65 -23.37
C CYS A 432 9.40 14.08 -24.76
N LYS A 433 10.58 14.44 -25.29
CA LYS A 433 11.12 13.85 -26.51
C LYS A 433 11.33 12.35 -26.29
N ARG A 434 10.83 11.51 -27.19
CA ARG A 434 11.03 10.06 -27.10
C ARG A 434 12.39 9.67 -27.66
N PHE A 435 13.08 8.80 -26.93
CA PHE A 435 14.32 8.15 -27.37
C PHE A 435 14.09 6.64 -27.40
N PRO A 436 14.69 5.91 -28.35
CA PRO A 436 14.65 4.45 -28.32
C PRO A 436 15.20 3.92 -26.99
N ARG A 437 14.54 2.89 -26.43
CA ARG A 437 15.06 2.19 -25.25
C ARG A 437 16.41 1.57 -25.61
N PHE A 438 17.41 1.76 -24.74
CA PHE A 438 18.67 1.05 -24.87
C PHE A 438 18.45 -0.42 -24.50
N VAL A 439 18.61 -1.32 -25.47
CA VAL A 439 18.46 -2.77 -25.27
C VAL A 439 19.74 -3.30 -24.63
N THR A 440 19.62 -3.83 -23.42
CA THR A 440 20.72 -4.36 -22.60
C THR A 440 21.02 -5.83 -22.91
N GLU A 441 20.08 -6.55 -23.52
CA GLU A 441 20.24 -7.95 -23.89
C GLU A 441 21.43 -8.15 -24.85
N GLY A 442 22.34 -9.04 -24.47
CA GLY A 442 23.56 -9.33 -25.24
C GLY A 442 24.66 -8.27 -25.15
N VAL A 443 24.44 -7.15 -24.46
CA VAL A 443 25.45 -6.09 -24.31
C VAL A 443 26.50 -6.49 -23.27
N ARG A 444 27.77 -6.44 -23.67
CA ARG A 444 28.90 -6.56 -22.74
C ARG A 444 29.38 -5.17 -22.34
N PHE A 445 29.44 -4.90 -21.05
CA PHE A 445 29.99 -3.64 -20.54
C PHE A 445 31.47 -3.77 -20.26
N GLU A 446 32.25 -2.76 -20.66
CA GLU A 446 33.70 -2.68 -20.48
C GLU A 446 34.12 -1.33 -19.88
N PRO A 447 35.33 -1.19 -19.29
CA PRO A 447 35.80 0.09 -18.77
C PRO A 447 35.85 1.17 -19.85
N ALA A 448 35.26 2.34 -19.58
CA ALA A 448 35.37 3.48 -20.48
C ALA A 448 36.79 4.07 -20.51
N PHE A 449 37.50 3.95 -19.38
CA PHE A 449 38.86 4.45 -19.18
C PHE A 449 39.77 3.32 -18.66
N PRO A 450 40.14 2.33 -19.49
CA PRO A 450 40.83 1.12 -19.05
C PRO A 450 42.19 1.40 -18.39
N ASP A 451 42.88 2.45 -18.82
CA ASP A 451 44.21 2.84 -18.32
C ASP A 451 44.15 3.66 -17.01
N ALA A 452 42.96 3.92 -16.46
CA ALA A 452 42.82 4.69 -15.23
C ALA A 452 43.39 3.95 -14.01
N ASN A 453 44.08 4.68 -13.14
CA ASN A 453 44.65 4.15 -11.91
C ASN A 453 43.56 3.70 -10.93
N ARG A 454 43.80 2.63 -10.17
CA ARG A 454 42.82 2.09 -9.18
C ARG A 454 42.34 3.13 -8.17
N GLU A 455 43.23 4.04 -7.76
CA GLU A 455 42.92 5.11 -6.80
C GLU A 455 41.92 6.16 -7.36
N SER A 456 41.77 6.25 -8.70
CA SER A 456 40.87 7.23 -9.33
C SER A 456 39.40 6.82 -9.33
N PHE A 457 39.11 5.55 -9.08
CA PHE A 457 37.74 5.01 -9.00
C PHE A 457 37.48 4.23 -7.71
N GLY A 458 38.49 4.10 -6.84
CA GLY A 458 38.36 3.51 -5.53
C GLY A 458 37.84 4.51 -4.50
N GLY A 459 37.31 4.01 -3.38
CA GLY A 459 36.84 4.84 -2.27
C GLY A 459 35.48 4.41 -1.75
N LYS A 460 34.71 5.39 -1.28
CA LYS A 460 33.37 5.17 -0.70
C LYS A 460 32.30 5.77 -1.59
N SER A 461 31.32 4.97 -2.03
CA SER A 461 30.11 5.50 -2.66
C SER A 461 29.07 5.87 -1.60
N LEU A 462 28.50 7.06 -1.76
CA LEU A 462 27.36 7.53 -0.96
C LEU A 462 26.02 7.36 -1.69
N ALA A 463 26.04 6.80 -2.90
CA ALA A 463 24.84 6.57 -3.69
C ALA A 463 24.02 5.43 -3.06
N ARG A 464 22.78 5.75 -2.70
CA ARG A 464 21.83 4.81 -2.09
C ARG A 464 20.74 4.50 -3.10
N GLN A 465 20.79 3.32 -3.70
CA GLN A 465 19.66 2.81 -4.47
C GLN A 465 18.54 2.34 -3.55
N ARG A 466 17.31 2.44 -4.02
CA ARG A 466 16.09 2.19 -3.27
C ARG A 466 15.31 1.05 -3.91
N VAL A 467 14.70 0.17 -3.10
CA VAL A 467 14.02 -1.04 -3.59
C VAL A 467 14.99 -1.93 -4.35
N HIS A 468 14.57 -2.54 -5.47
CA HIS A 468 15.38 -3.40 -6.31
C HIS A 468 16.63 -2.66 -6.77
N SER A 469 17.79 -3.14 -6.33
CA SER A 469 19.07 -2.48 -6.54
C SER A 469 19.96 -3.32 -7.42
N GLU A 470 20.51 -2.71 -8.48
CA GLU A 470 21.42 -3.37 -9.41
C GLU A 470 22.70 -2.56 -9.61
N TYR A 471 23.83 -3.26 -9.65
CA TYR A 471 25.14 -2.66 -9.89
C TYR A 471 25.91 -3.45 -10.93
N LEU A 472 26.75 -2.78 -11.71
CA LEU A 472 27.75 -3.43 -12.55
C LEU A 472 29.13 -3.34 -11.90
N LEU A 473 29.72 -4.50 -11.61
CA LEU A 473 31.08 -4.65 -11.08
C LEU A 473 31.99 -5.23 -12.17
N TRP A 474 32.95 -4.45 -12.66
CA TRP A 474 33.94 -4.98 -13.60
C TRP A 474 35.03 -5.78 -12.87
N ALA A 475 35.27 -7.00 -13.34
CA ALA A 475 36.28 -7.89 -12.81
C ALA A 475 37.03 -8.65 -13.92
N GLU A 476 38.27 -9.04 -13.63
CA GLU A 476 39.13 -9.78 -14.55
C GLU A 476 39.24 -11.24 -14.14
N LYS A 477 39.18 -12.14 -15.13
CA LYS A 477 39.31 -13.58 -14.90
C LYS A 477 40.56 -13.91 -14.07
N GLY A 478 40.37 -14.66 -13.00
CA GLY A 478 41.45 -15.14 -12.14
C GLY A 478 42.09 -14.09 -11.24
N LYS A 479 41.60 -12.84 -11.21
CA LYS A 479 42.01 -11.82 -10.25
C LYS A 479 40.90 -11.61 -9.23
N ASP A 480 41.21 -11.79 -7.95
CA ASP A 480 40.22 -11.67 -6.88
C ASP A 480 39.54 -10.30 -6.91
N ALA A 481 38.20 -10.33 -6.85
CA ALA A 481 37.33 -9.18 -6.82
C ALA A 481 36.69 -9.04 -5.46
N GLU A 482 36.70 -7.83 -4.92
CA GLU A 482 36.20 -7.51 -3.59
C GLU A 482 35.31 -6.27 -3.63
N PHE A 483 34.21 -6.33 -2.88
CA PHE A 483 33.28 -5.22 -2.68
C PHE A 483 32.58 -5.34 -1.33
N ALA A 484 32.08 -4.23 -0.77
CA ALA A 484 31.26 -4.26 0.44
C ALA A 484 29.90 -3.63 0.17
N VAL A 485 28.85 -4.29 0.65
CA VAL A 485 27.47 -3.80 0.56
C VAL A 485 26.99 -3.35 1.92
N VAL A 486 26.22 -2.27 1.95
CA VAL A 486 25.48 -1.82 3.12
C VAL A 486 24.00 -1.80 2.76
N VAL A 487 23.17 -2.49 3.54
CA VAL A 487 21.71 -2.39 3.49
C VAL A 487 21.24 -1.57 4.69
N GLU A 488 20.50 -0.49 4.42
CA GLU A 488 20.03 0.44 5.45
C GLU A 488 18.51 0.51 5.48
N PRO A 489 17.90 0.40 6.68
CA PRO A 489 16.47 0.57 6.84
C PRO A 489 16.02 1.97 6.46
N VAL A 490 14.84 2.07 5.85
CA VAL A 490 14.12 3.33 5.64
C VAL A 490 12.95 3.39 6.61
N GLY A 491 12.83 4.51 7.32
CA GLY A 491 11.84 4.66 8.38
C GLY A 491 12.10 3.71 9.56
N ARG A 492 11.02 3.19 10.16
CA ARG A 492 11.06 2.30 11.34
C ARG A 492 10.91 0.82 10.99
N ASN A 493 11.05 0.47 9.72
CA ASN A 493 10.83 -0.89 9.24
C ASN A 493 11.97 -1.81 9.68
N ALA A 494 11.62 -2.99 10.21
CA ALA A 494 12.59 -4.03 10.48
C ALA A 494 13.04 -4.64 9.14
N VAL A 495 14.35 -4.77 8.94
CA VAL A 495 14.93 -5.31 7.72
C VAL A 495 15.60 -6.63 8.03
N ALA A 496 15.25 -7.67 7.29
CA ALA A 496 15.91 -8.96 7.37
C ALA A 496 17.16 -8.97 6.48
N PRO A 497 18.19 -9.77 6.83
CA PRO A 497 19.33 -10.04 5.95
C PRO A 497 18.91 -10.39 4.51
N VAL A 498 19.42 -9.64 3.54
CA VAL A 498 19.00 -9.69 2.13
C VAL A 498 19.93 -10.63 1.36
N PRO A 499 19.40 -11.57 0.55
CA PRO A 499 20.25 -12.38 -0.32
C PRO A 499 20.89 -11.52 -1.42
N ILE A 500 22.14 -11.82 -1.78
CA ILE A 500 22.80 -11.22 -2.94
C ILE A 500 22.95 -12.29 -4.01
N VAL A 501 22.66 -11.92 -5.26
CA VAL A 501 22.97 -12.72 -6.43
C VAL A 501 23.97 -11.97 -7.30
N LEU A 502 25.11 -12.60 -7.57
CA LEU A 502 25.98 -12.17 -8.65
C LEU A 502 25.53 -12.84 -9.95
N VAL A 503 25.43 -12.08 -11.03
CA VAL A 503 25.21 -12.63 -12.37
C VAL A 503 26.48 -12.43 -13.19
N SER A 504 27.06 -13.52 -13.69
CA SER A 504 28.27 -13.46 -14.51
C SER A 504 28.03 -12.77 -15.86
N PRO A 505 29.09 -12.41 -16.60
CA PRO A 505 28.97 -11.89 -17.97
C PRO A 505 28.22 -12.83 -18.93
N SER A 506 28.23 -14.14 -18.67
CA SER A 506 27.49 -15.16 -19.43
C SER A 506 26.05 -15.38 -18.94
N GLY A 507 25.61 -14.71 -17.88
CA GLY A 507 24.26 -14.84 -17.32
C GLY A 507 24.13 -15.89 -16.22
N LYS A 508 25.22 -16.51 -15.76
CA LYS A 508 25.19 -17.50 -14.67
C LYS A 508 24.96 -16.81 -13.33
N GLU A 509 23.92 -17.22 -12.62
CA GLU A 509 23.65 -16.77 -11.26
C GLU A 509 24.56 -17.47 -10.24
N ILE A 510 25.13 -16.69 -9.34
CA ILE A 510 26.05 -17.10 -8.28
C ILE A 510 25.52 -16.49 -6.97
N PRO A 511 24.77 -17.26 -6.18
CA PRO A 511 24.27 -16.79 -4.89
C PRO A 511 25.42 -16.54 -3.91
N LEU A 512 25.37 -15.43 -3.17
CA LEU A 512 26.30 -15.12 -2.10
C LEU A 512 25.60 -15.18 -0.72
N SER A 513 26.39 -15.05 0.35
CA SER A 513 25.87 -14.94 1.71
C SER A 513 24.98 -13.69 1.88
N LYS A 514 24.00 -13.78 2.79
CA LYS A 514 23.10 -12.67 3.09
C LYS A 514 23.84 -11.48 3.69
N THR A 515 23.31 -10.28 3.44
CA THR A 515 23.86 -9.02 3.99
C THR A 515 23.63 -8.88 5.50
N GLY A 516 24.55 -8.20 6.17
CA GLY A 516 24.27 -7.51 7.43
C GLY A 516 23.42 -6.26 7.21
N ILE A 517 22.78 -5.79 8.28
CA ILE A 517 21.90 -4.60 8.25
C ILE A 517 22.58 -3.46 9.02
N GLY A 518 22.68 -2.29 8.39
CA GLY A 518 23.29 -1.09 8.97
C GLY A 518 24.82 -1.13 9.09
N SER A 519 25.47 -2.17 8.56
CA SER A 519 26.93 -2.32 8.56
C SER A 519 27.45 -2.80 7.21
N GLU A 520 28.73 -2.57 6.96
CA GLU A 520 29.41 -3.09 5.77
C GLU A 520 29.49 -4.61 5.83
N THR A 521 29.01 -5.26 4.78
CA THR A 521 29.17 -6.70 4.56
C THR A 521 30.14 -6.91 3.41
N PRO A 522 31.36 -7.42 3.67
CA PRO A 522 32.35 -7.65 2.64
C PRO A 522 32.06 -8.94 1.87
N TYR A 523 32.34 -8.90 0.58
CA TYR A 523 32.26 -10.02 -0.34
C TYR A 523 33.55 -10.10 -1.16
N ALA A 524 34.01 -11.32 -1.39
CA ALA A 524 35.16 -11.63 -2.23
C ALA A 524 34.84 -12.83 -3.11
N PHE A 525 35.28 -12.81 -4.36
CA PHE A 525 35.18 -13.95 -5.27
C PHE A 525 36.29 -13.89 -6.32
N THR A 526 36.64 -15.05 -6.88
CA THR A 526 37.57 -15.14 -8.02
C THR A 526 36.75 -15.26 -9.32
N PRO A 527 36.78 -14.29 -10.24
CA PRO A 527 36.00 -14.31 -11.47
C PRO A 527 36.43 -15.45 -12.41
N GLU A 528 35.46 -16.22 -12.91
CA GLU A 528 35.66 -17.23 -13.96
C GLU A 528 35.77 -16.61 -15.38
N GLU A 529 35.29 -15.37 -15.53
CA GLU A 529 35.20 -14.62 -16.77
C GLU A 529 35.65 -13.17 -16.56
N THR A 530 36.27 -12.55 -17.58
CA THR A 530 36.51 -11.11 -17.58
C THR A 530 35.24 -10.41 -18.07
N GLY A 531 34.73 -9.45 -17.30
CA GLY A 531 33.52 -8.73 -17.68
C GLY A 531 32.87 -7.97 -16.53
N ALA A 532 31.73 -7.34 -16.84
CA ALA A 532 30.86 -6.75 -15.84
C ALA A 532 29.93 -7.82 -15.23
N TYR A 533 30.09 -8.07 -13.94
CA TYR A 533 29.19 -8.87 -13.13
C TYR A 533 28.05 -7.99 -12.63
N LYS A 534 26.80 -8.46 -12.72
CA LYS A 534 25.68 -7.77 -12.07
C LYS A 534 25.62 -8.17 -10.60
N VAL A 535 25.54 -7.20 -9.70
CA VAL A 535 25.25 -7.42 -8.28
C VAL A 535 23.78 -7.06 -8.07
N VAL A 536 22.96 -8.04 -7.71
CA VAL A 536 21.51 -7.88 -7.60
C VAL A 536 21.06 -8.11 -6.17
N LEU A 537 20.28 -7.17 -5.64
CA LEU A 537 19.67 -7.23 -4.30
C LEU A 537 18.24 -6.68 -4.34
N ASP A 538 17.34 -7.33 -3.60
CA ASP A 538 15.99 -6.84 -3.35
C ASP A 538 15.75 -6.65 -1.83
N PRO A 539 16.11 -5.48 -1.28
CA PRO A 539 15.91 -5.16 0.14
C PRO A 539 14.48 -4.70 0.46
N GLY A 540 13.51 -4.83 -0.45
CA GLY A 540 12.14 -4.34 -0.27
C GLY A 540 12.09 -2.82 -0.10
N SER A 541 11.39 -2.31 0.91
CA SER A 541 11.25 -0.86 1.13
C SER A 541 12.53 -0.18 1.69
N ASN A 542 13.72 -0.71 1.46
CA ASN A 542 14.96 -0.19 2.06
C ASN A 542 15.98 0.25 1.01
N THR A 543 17.15 0.70 1.46
CA THR A 543 18.23 1.13 0.56
C THR A 543 19.41 0.19 0.56
N THR A 544 20.08 0.12 -0.58
CA THR A 544 21.37 -0.55 -0.76
C THR A 544 22.41 0.46 -1.23
N ARG A 545 23.67 0.23 -0.84
CA ARG A 545 24.84 0.86 -1.48
C ARG A 545 26.00 -0.12 -1.55
N VAL A 546 26.69 -0.17 -2.69
CA VAL A 546 28.04 -0.74 -2.76
C VAL A 546 28.99 0.30 -2.21
N TYR A 547 29.27 0.22 -0.90
CA TYR A 547 29.90 1.29 -0.14
C TYR A 547 31.40 1.34 -0.40
N SER A 548 32.14 0.30 -0.04
CA SER A 548 33.60 0.25 -0.22
C SER A 548 33.93 -0.31 -1.60
N ILE A 549 34.48 0.55 -2.45
CA ILE A 549 34.75 0.29 -3.86
C ILE A 549 36.26 0.18 -4.06
N SER A 550 36.72 -0.98 -4.51
CA SER A 550 38.11 -1.19 -4.92
C SER A 550 38.24 -1.61 -6.38
N HIS A 551 37.10 -1.75 -7.06
CA HIS A 551 36.91 -2.15 -8.46
C HIS A 551 36.02 -1.12 -9.15
N ARG A 552 35.85 -1.18 -10.47
CA ARG A 552 34.92 -0.27 -11.16
C ARG A 552 33.50 -0.74 -10.89
N VAL A 553 32.74 0.09 -10.20
CA VAL A 553 31.33 -0.15 -9.87
C VAL A 553 30.48 0.98 -10.44
N CYS A 554 29.38 0.62 -11.08
CA CYS A 554 28.37 1.55 -11.55
C CYS A 554 27.00 1.19 -10.99
N GLU A 555 26.21 2.20 -10.66
CA GLU A 555 24.76 2.08 -10.51
C GLU A 555 24.17 1.65 -11.86
N TYR A 556 23.24 0.69 -11.82
CA TYR A 556 22.63 0.10 -13.01
C TYR A 556 21.13 -0.09 -12.81
N SER A 557 20.39 -0.10 -13.91
CA SER A 557 18.98 -0.50 -13.90
C SER A 557 18.58 -1.10 -15.24
N ASP A 558 18.11 -2.34 -15.23
CA ASP A 558 17.50 -2.97 -16.40
C ASP A 558 16.05 -2.51 -16.64
N SER A 559 15.38 -2.05 -15.57
CA SER A 559 13.97 -1.65 -15.55
C SER A 559 13.70 -0.25 -16.10
N GLY A 560 14.74 0.58 -16.27
CA GLY A 560 14.68 1.82 -17.04
C GLY A 560 14.85 3.10 -16.23
N SER A 561 14.84 3.07 -14.90
CA SER A 561 15.25 4.19 -14.05
C SER A 561 16.06 3.68 -12.85
N ILE A 562 16.97 4.51 -12.36
CA ILE A 562 17.70 4.29 -11.11
C ILE A 562 17.00 5.10 -10.02
N HIS A 563 16.42 4.40 -9.03
CA HIS A 563 15.70 4.99 -7.90
C HIS A 563 16.68 5.25 -6.76
N PHE A 564 16.86 6.52 -6.40
CA PHE A 564 17.74 6.96 -5.34
C PHE A 564 16.96 7.43 -4.10
N LEU A 565 17.60 7.30 -2.93
CA LEU A 565 17.14 7.91 -1.68
C LEU A 565 18.20 8.85 -1.09
N SER A 566 17.84 10.11 -0.87
CA SER A 566 18.66 11.16 -0.24
C SER A 566 20.10 11.22 -0.77
N THR A 567 20.28 10.89 -2.04
CA THR A 567 21.59 10.82 -2.68
C THR A 567 21.91 12.15 -3.34
N ALA A 568 23.13 12.63 -3.15
CA ALA A 568 23.67 13.81 -3.81
C ALA A 568 25.09 13.50 -4.28
N GLY A 569 25.49 14.09 -5.39
CA GLY A 569 26.78 13.83 -6.01
C GLY A 569 26.77 14.06 -7.51
N GLN A 570 27.95 13.99 -8.11
CA GLN A 570 28.09 14.01 -9.56
C GLN A 570 28.23 12.58 -10.06
N PHE A 571 27.38 12.21 -11.01
CA PHE A 571 27.34 10.90 -11.61
C PHE A 571 27.68 10.99 -13.09
N PHE A 572 28.53 10.09 -13.55
CA PHE A 572 29.04 10.04 -14.92
C PHE A 572 28.34 8.93 -15.69
N PHE A 573 28.07 9.16 -16.97
CA PHE A 573 27.50 8.17 -17.88
C PHE A 573 28.14 8.26 -19.27
N TRP A 574 28.07 7.17 -20.02
CA TRP A 574 28.71 7.07 -21.33
C TRP A 574 27.70 7.26 -22.47
N VAL A 575 28.04 8.13 -23.42
CA VAL A 575 27.30 8.29 -24.68
C VAL A 575 28.14 7.68 -25.82
N PRO A 576 27.68 6.56 -26.44
CA PRO A 576 28.43 5.91 -27.51
C PRO A 576 28.64 6.76 -28.77
N ALA A 577 29.67 6.41 -29.55
CA ALA A 577 29.80 6.90 -30.92
C ALA A 577 28.55 6.51 -31.74
N GLY A 578 28.12 7.39 -32.65
CA GLY A 578 26.93 7.25 -33.47
C GLY A 578 25.65 7.78 -32.83
N VAL A 579 25.60 7.94 -31.51
CA VAL A 579 24.44 8.52 -30.81
C VAL A 579 24.48 10.04 -30.99
N LYS A 580 23.62 10.57 -31.87
CA LYS A 580 23.51 12.01 -32.16
C LYS A 580 22.69 12.76 -31.12
N GLU A 581 21.72 12.10 -30.52
CA GLU A 581 20.85 12.71 -29.53
C GLU A 581 20.60 11.74 -28.38
N PHE A 582 20.50 12.27 -27.17
CA PHE A 582 20.15 11.52 -25.98
C PHE A 582 19.39 12.42 -24.99
N GLY A 583 18.82 11.82 -23.96
CA GLY A 583 18.15 12.54 -22.88
C GLY A 583 18.53 12.05 -21.49
N VAL A 584 18.29 12.89 -20.49
CA VAL A 584 18.35 12.53 -19.07
C VAL A 584 17.07 13.02 -18.43
N LYS A 585 16.29 12.10 -17.87
CA LYS A 585 15.10 12.40 -17.08
C LYS A 585 15.42 12.34 -15.60
N VAL A 586 14.89 13.31 -14.87
CA VAL A 586 14.95 13.37 -13.41
C VAL A 586 13.57 13.70 -12.87
N SER A 587 13.11 13.02 -11.83
CA SER A 587 11.82 13.27 -11.16
C SER A 587 11.91 12.96 -9.67
N GLY A 588 11.13 13.64 -8.83
CA GLY A 588 10.83 13.15 -7.47
C GLY A 588 9.82 12.01 -7.52
N ASP A 589 9.62 11.30 -6.39
CA ASP A 589 8.59 10.26 -6.30
C ASP A 589 7.19 10.86 -5.97
N ASN A 590 7.14 12.05 -5.38
CA ASN A 590 5.91 12.80 -5.18
C ASN A 590 6.12 14.33 -5.20
N VAL A 591 5.05 15.10 -4.92
CA VAL A 591 5.07 16.57 -4.99
C VAL A 591 5.94 17.27 -3.92
N ALA A 592 6.20 16.58 -2.79
CA ALA A 592 7.02 17.08 -1.70
C ALA A 592 8.51 16.72 -1.86
N GLU A 593 8.77 15.58 -2.49
CA GLU A 593 10.11 15.06 -2.75
C GLU A 593 10.68 15.64 -4.03
N ARG A 594 11.86 16.25 -3.91
CA ARG A 594 12.42 17.10 -4.97
C ARG A 594 13.92 16.94 -5.05
N VAL A 595 14.45 17.20 -6.23
CA VAL A 595 15.89 17.16 -6.50
C VAL A 595 16.30 18.33 -7.38
N LYS A 596 17.50 18.87 -7.14
CA LYS A 596 18.15 19.79 -8.06
C LYS A 596 19.08 18.98 -8.96
N ALA A 597 19.02 19.19 -10.28
CA ALA A 597 19.85 18.47 -11.23
C ALA A 597 20.52 19.42 -12.23
N SER A 598 21.80 19.18 -12.51
CA SER A 598 22.62 19.97 -13.43
C SER A 598 23.35 19.05 -14.41
N LEU A 599 23.06 19.17 -15.71
CA LEU A 599 23.69 18.36 -16.76
C LEU A 599 24.98 19.06 -17.24
N LEU A 600 26.09 18.35 -17.24
CA LEU A 600 27.39 18.85 -17.68
C LEU A 600 27.92 18.06 -18.87
N ASP A 601 28.56 18.79 -19.78
CA ASP A 601 29.21 18.25 -20.96
C ASP A 601 30.50 17.46 -20.62
N PRO A 602 31.13 16.78 -21.59
CA PRO A 602 32.34 15.98 -21.34
C PRO A 602 33.55 16.76 -20.83
N THR A 603 33.55 18.09 -20.98
CA THR A 603 34.58 18.99 -20.45
C THR A 603 34.30 19.42 -19.00
N GLY A 604 33.12 19.06 -18.47
CA GLY A 604 32.64 19.49 -17.16
C GLY A 604 31.96 20.85 -17.17
N LYS A 605 31.63 21.39 -18.35
CA LYS A 605 30.90 22.65 -18.46
C LYS A 605 29.41 22.40 -18.26
N LEU A 606 28.77 23.23 -17.43
CA LEU A 606 27.32 23.22 -17.26
C LEU A 606 26.60 23.50 -18.59
N LEU A 607 25.71 22.60 -18.97
CA LEU A 607 24.83 22.76 -20.13
C LEU A 607 23.48 23.32 -19.71
N GLU A 608 22.86 22.70 -18.70
CA GLU A 608 21.54 23.06 -18.20
C GLU A 608 21.42 22.69 -16.71
N GLU A 609 20.63 23.46 -15.96
CA GLU A 609 20.32 23.21 -14.56
C GLU A 609 18.83 23.44 -14.29
N GLN A 610 18.24 22.56 -13.50
CA GLN A 610 16.87 22.70 -13.00
C GLN A 610 16.85 22.41 -11.50
N ASP A 611 16.30 23.35 -10.74
CA ASP A 611 16.12 23.23 -9.28
C ASP A 611 14.71 22.70 -8.95
N SER A 612 14.59 22.04 -7.79
CA SER A 612 13.34 21.65 -7.15
C SER A 612 12.39 20.85 -8.05
N ILE A 613 12.97 19.92 -8.82
CA ILE A 613 12.28 18.99 -9.71
C ILE A 613 11.41 18.07 -8.85
N ALA A 614 10.10 18.28 -8.89
CA ALA A 614 9.10 17.38 -8.28
C ALA A 614 8.54 16.42 -9.33
N GLN A 615 7.96 16.98 -10.39
CA GLN A 615 7.56 16.24 -11.59
C GLN A 615 8.72 16.14 -12.58
N THR A 616 8.64 15.23 -13.55
CA THR A 616 9.73 14.95 -14.49
C THR A 616 10.25 16.19 -15.22
N HIS A 617 11.56 16.40 -15.13
CA HIS A 617 12.32 17.28 -16.00
C HIS A 617 13.16 16.44 -16.96
N GLN A 618 13.16 16.80 -18.25
CA GLN A 618 13.93 16.11 -19.27
C GLN A 618 14.98 17.04 -19.87
N PHE A 619 16.24 16.73 -19.63
CA PHE A 619 17.36 17.32 -20.33
C PHE A 619 17.51 16.64 -21.69
N VAL A 620 17.53 17.39 -22.79
CA VAL A 620 17.68 16.86 -24.15
C VAL A 620 18.96 17.42 -24.78
N VAL A 621 19.81 16.54 -25.29
CA VAL A 621 21.08 16.92 -25.91
C VAL A 621 21.14 16.46 -27.35
N GLU A 622 21.50 17.39 -28.24
CA GLU A 622 21.92 17.11 -29.60
C GLU A 622 23.44 17.36 -29.71
N ARG A 623 24.19 16.31 -30.08
CA ARG A 623 25.65 16.32 -30.13
C ARG A 623 26.14 16.89 -31.45
N ARG A 624 27.04 17.87 -31.38
CA ARG A 624 27.70 18.47 -32.56
C ARG A 624 28.60 17.47 -33.30
N ASP A 625 29.29 16.62 -32.55
CA ASP A 625 30.11 15.53 -33.08
C ASP A 625 29.75 14.23 -32.35
N ALA A 626 29.18 13.30 -33.12
CA ALA A 626 28.82 11.96 -32.63
C ALA A 626 29.79 10.89 -33.15
N SER A 627 30.90 11.25 -33.79
CA SER A 627 31.86 10.28 -34.37
C SER A 627 32.64 9.50 -33.31
N VAL A 628 32.78 10.07 -32.11
CA VAL A 628 33.47 9.48 -30.96
C VAL A 628 32.49 9.24 -29.81
N GLY A 629 32.81 8.30 -28.93
CA GLY A 629 32.09 8.16 -27.66
C GLY A 629 32.68 9.09 -26.61
N GLU A 630 31.86 9.54 -25.68
CA GLU A 630 32.25 10.53 -24.67
C GLU A 630 31.51 10.33 -23.34
N GLY A 631 32.17 10.70 -22.23
CA GLY A 631 31.60 10.62 -20.88
C GLY A 631 30.96 11.94 -20.48
N TRP A 632 29.66 11.91 -20.18
CA TRP A 632 28.87 13.04 -19.70
C TRP A 632 28.64 12.91 -18.19
N SER A 633 28.10 13.94 -17.54
CA SER A 633 27.72 13.82 -16.13
C SER A 633 26.48 14.61 -15.74
N ILE A 634 25.74 14.09 -14.77
CA ILE A 634 24.62 14.73 -14.10
C ILE A 634 25.01 14.97 -12.64
N LYS A 635 24.89 16.21 -12.17
CA LYS A 635 25.09 16.56 -10.77
C LYS A 635 23.74 16.66 -10.07
N LEU A 636 23.60 15.95 -8.96
CA LEU A 636 22.37 15.86 -8.17
C LEU A 636 22.60 16.49 -6.80
N GLU A 637 21.72 17.40 -6.41
CA GLU A 637 21.88 18.25 -5.25
C GLU A 637 20.57 18.41 -4.47
N ARG A 638 20.70 18.86 -3.22
CA ARG A 638 19.55 19.25 -2.41
C ARG A 638 18.82 20.41 -3.09
N PRO A 639 17.49 20.33 -3.28
CA PRO A 639 16.71 21.39 -3.89
C PRO A 639 16.56 22.60 -2.97
N SER A 640 16.25 23.77 -3.53
CA SER A 640 15.88 24.95 -2.72
C SER A 640 14.49 24.85 -2.08
N GLN A 641 13.62 23.99 -2.62
CA GLN A 641 12.27 23.71 -2.08
C GLN A 641 12.02 22.21 -1.96
N GLY A 642 11.20 21.80 -0.99
CA GLY A 642 10.88 20.40 -0.73
C GLY A 642 12.01 19.65 -0.02
N VAL A 643 11.99 18.32 -0.11
CA VAL A 643 12.96 17.43 0.55
C VAL A 643 13.67 16.54 -0.47
N LEU A 644 15.00 16.37 -0.30
CA LEU A 644 15.77 15.39 -1.07
C LEU A 644 15.64 14.02 -0.40
N GLU A 645 14.62 13.28 -0.79
CA GLU A 645 14.33 11.92 -0.30
C GLU A 645 14.27 10.95 -1.48
N ASP A 646 13.09 10.51 -1.93
CA ASP A 646 12.95 9.60 -3.06
C ASP A 646 12.92 10.37 -4.40
N TYR A 647 13.78 9.94 -5.34
CA TYR A 647 13.81 10.49 -6.70
C TYR A 647 14.41 9.50 -7.71
N HIS A 648 14.13 9.71 -8.99
CA HIS A 648 14.49 8.82 -10.09
C HIS A 648 15.39 9.53 -11.11
N VAL A 649 16.36 8.80 -11.65
CA VAL A 649 17.16 9.22 -12.81
C VAL A 649 17.03 8.17 -13.91
N GLN A 650 16.68 8.61 -15.12
CA GLN A 650 16.58 7.76 -16.30
C GLN A 650 17.42 8.36 -17.44
N LEU A 651 18.40 7.60 -17.92
CA LEU A 651 19.13 7.92 -19.14
C LEU A 651 18.33 7.48 -20.37
N GLN A 652 18.34 8.24 -21.45
CA GLN A 652 17.47 7.98 -22.60
C GLN A 652 18.28 7.95 -23.89
N GLY A 653 18.10 6.92 -24.72
CA GLY A 653 18.91 6.68 -25.91
C GLY A 653 20.32 6.14 -25.63
N VAL A 654 20.67 5.92 -24.37
CA VAL A 654 21.96 5.38 -23.91
C VAL A 654 21.75 4.40 -22.75
N ALA A 655 22.80 3.65 -22.37
CA ALA A 655 22.71 2.64 -21.32
C ALA A 655 22.47 3.27 -19.94
N GLN A 656 21.67 2.60 -19.10
CA GLN A 656 21.38 2.99 -17.70
C GLN A 656 22.56 2.68 -16.78
N VAL A 657 23.69 3.34 -17.00
CA VAL A 657 24.93 3.12 -16.23
C VAL A 657 25.40 4.46 -15.70
N LEU A 658 25.42 4.60 -14.37
CA LEU A 658 25.93 5.78 -13.68
C LEU A 658 27.12 5.39 -12.80
N SER A 659 28.21 6.16 -12.83
CA SER A 659 29.33 5.99 -11.91
C SER A 659 29.55 7.24 -11.07
N SER A 660 29.94 7.09 -9.81
CA SER A 660 30.29 8.20 -8.91
C SER A 660 31.62 8.87 -9.26
N THR A 661 32.42 8.25 -10.15
CA THR A 661 33.68 8.79 -10.67
C THR A 661 33.71 8.65 -12.18
N LYS A 662 34.41 9.56 -12.87
CA LYS A 662 34.56 9.48 -14.32
C LYS A 662 35.31 8.21 -14.70
N GLU A 663 36.39 7.95 -13.98
CA GLU A 663 37.28 6.83 -14.23
C GLU A 663 36.61 5.49 -13.89
N GLY A 664 35.65 5.43 -12.95
CA GLY A 664 34.91 4.21 -12.62
C GLY A 664 33.90 3.77 -13.68
N LEU A 665 33.62 4.61 -14.68
CA LEU A 665 32.56 4.41 -15.66
C LEU A 665 32.78 3.18 -16.55
N LEU A 666 31.71 2.41 -16.72
CA LEU A 666 31.60 1.35 -17.72
C LEU A 666 30.81 1.85 -18.94
N LYS A 667 31.16 1.37 -20.12
CA LYS A 667 30.49 1.66 -21.39
C LYS A 667 30.04 0.37 -22.08
N PRO A 668 29.02 0.42 -22.94
CA PRO A 668 28.73 -0.66 -23.86
C PRO A 668 29.95 -0.95 -24.75
N GLY A 669 30.44 -2.19 -24.71
CA GLY A 669 31.44 -2.74 -25.61
C GLY A 669 30.82 -3.26 -26.91
N LYS A 670 31.67 -3.67 -27.84
CA LYS A 670 31.26 -4.31 -29.10
C LYS A 670 31.06 -5.81 -28.93
#